data_AF-A0A2P7R8X1-F1
#
_entry.id   AF-A0A2P7R8X1-F1
#
_cell.length_a   1.000
_cell.length_b   1.000
_cell.length_c   1.000
_cell.angle_alpha   90.00
_cell.angle_beta   90.00
_cell.angle_gamma   90.00
#
_symmetry.space_group_name_H-M   'P 1'
#
loop_
_entity.id
_entity.type
_entity.pdbx_description
1 polymer ?
#
loop_
_entity_poly.entity_id
_entity_poly.type
_entity_poly.pdbx_seq_one_letter_code
_entity_poly.pdbx_strand_id
1 'polypeptide(L)'
;MHKGGLLLALLLGGCSPLSHWLGKDLLPVPPDALVERLPPDYDPSAPRPPYRGPHPSRVPLDPSSFPLPVLPGETGPIDPSLGPLQYPFACGTEESGLGQPRVDNRDGIGTPVYAEAQGRKLKGTIVGYSRDCLTPTRMDYFYKPVAGDDLLPLPAGPLPADMAWFSHDGERIPFVLRVERGSLNRFLYAIAMLADPAEPVADTRSRYWNRRLIFHFRGGVGIGKRQGHMKMSTLTRRLTDQLAEGYAVLGTSANVTATQYNVWLAGNTAQLAKAQFVARYGRPDYTVGIGASGGAVQQYLLAETHPGLLDALIPQYSYPDMITQSIWALDCELLEYYFDVTARDNSRWQVQENRTLVLGLSASSRVENRERRYYRWARWAGLGLRLPPLPPGATECSHSWRGLAPLTNNPHYSHHAHRYVPEVAARARFSHWHDLAHVYGVDEHGFAHRTYDNTGVQYGLGALVAGDLSLPEFLHLNAHVGSWKAPKDMVQERYWLLSGDTSLARASIWSHHNMRRIKPVPLRVFAENRVDEIRVAPRGRGQGEAMAAAYRAGQVFLGRVDLPIVDIRHYLDPELDMHHSFASLSSRLRLLRTRGHSDNMLIWQSLEPFDSTPAAFALLERWLAAGHRPADAEDACWDGEGRLIARGPDVWRGPWLGAAESGPCLRAYPPYRSPRNVAGSPLAGDLFRCALMPVAEAMALGLYGEVEVRPYRTMLEKIFPDGVCDYRRGDQARPTEAELGLDPVL
;
A
#
# COMPACT_ATOMS: atom_id res chain seq x y z
N MET A 1 -9.35 -33.43 0.60
CA MET A 1 -7.97 -33.95 0.76
C MET A 1 -7.79 -35.17 -0.15
N HIS A 2 -6.96 -35.09 -1.18
CA HIS A 2 -6.70 -36.22 -2.08
C HIS A 2 -5.20 -36.53 -2.17
N LYS A 3 -4.90 -37.79 -1.85
CA LYS A 3 -3.59 -38.36 -1.49
C LYS A 3 -2.53 -38.33 -2.61
N GLY A 4 -2.85 -37.85 -3.81
CA GLY A 4 -1.91 -37.72 -4.92
C GLY A 4 -0.94 -36.53 -4.81
N GLY A 5 -1.35 -35.43 -4.18
CA GLY A 5 -0.50 -34.25 -3.99
C GLY A 5 0.59 -34.41 -2.91
N LEU A 6 0.35 -35.32 -1.95
CA LEU A 6 1.25 -35.53 -0.82
C LEU A 6 2.54 -36.26 -1.25
N LEU A 7 2.46 -37.18 -2.23
CA LEU A 7 3.63 -37.92 -2.69
C LEU A 7 4.63 -37.05 -3.47
N LEU A 8 4.14 -36.06 -4.23
CA LEU A 8 5.02 -35.13 -4.96
C LEU A 8 5.64 -34.08 -4.02
N ALA A 9 4.90 -33.65 -2.98
CA ALA A 9 5.42 -32.79 -1.93
C ALA A 9 6.48 -33.50 -1.06
N LEU A 10 6.30 -34.80 -0.80
CA LEU A 10 7.27 -35.63 -0.07
C LEU A 10 8.56 -35.88 -0.87
N LEU A 11 8.48 -36.05 -2.20
CA LEU A 11 9.65 -36.18 -3.07
C LEU A 11 10.45 -34.86 -3.20
N LEU A 12 9.79 -33.71 -3.05
CA LEU A 12 10.44 -32.38 -3.03
C LEU A 12 10.97 -31.99 -1.64
N GLY A 13 10.49 -32.65 -0.57
CA GLY A 13 10.94 -32.44 0.81
C GLY A 13 12.39 -32.83 1.08
N GLY A 14 13.03 -33.59 0.18
CA GLY A 14 14.45 -33.93 0.25
C GLY A 14 15.41 -32.89 -0.35
N CYS A 15 14.89 -31.82 -0.98
CA CYS A 15 15.70 -30.73 -1.54
C CYS A 15 15.59 -29.47 -0.67
N SER A 16 16.50 -29.36 0.31
CA SER A 16 16.72 -28.18 1.16
C SER A 16 16.74 -26.81 0.43
N PRO A 17 17.25 -26.68 -0.81
CA PRO A 17 17.21 -25.40 -1.54
C PRO A 17 15.82 -25.04 -2.07
N LEU A 18 14.95 -26.03 -2.35
CA LEU A 18 13.65 -25.80 -2.97
C LEU A 18 12.58 -25.38 -1.95
N SER A 19 12.66 -25.91 -0.72
CA SER A 19 11.83 -25.47 0.42
C SER A 19 12.21 -24.07 0.90
N HIS A 20 13.48 -23.69 0.77
CA HIS A 20 13.95 -22.32 1.00
C HIS A 20 13.59 -21.37 -0.16
N TRP A 21 13.48 -21.89 -1.40
CA TRP A 21 13.11 -21.15 -2.62
C TRP A 21 11.60 -20.86 -2.73
N LEU A 22 10.76 -21.76 -2.21
CA LEU A 22 9.30 -21.69 -2.24
C LEU A 22 8.67 -20.99 -1.02
N GLY A 23 9.48 -20.72 0.01
CA GLY A 23 9.09 -19.97 1.21
C GLY A 23 8.00 -20.65 2.04
N LYS A 24 7.78 -20.13 3.25
CA LYS A 24 6.62 -20.47 4.11
C LYS A 24 5.25 -20.12 3.47
N ASP A 25 5.25 -19.57 2.25
CA ASP A 25 4.09 -19.01 1.55
C ASP A 25 3.35 -20.01 0.66
N LEU A 26 3.96 -21.14 0.28
CA LEU A 26 3.32 -22.14 -0.60
C LEU A 26 2.39 -23.11 0.11
N LEU A 27 2.60 -23.28 1.41
CA LEU A 27 1.69 -23.95 2.33
C LEU A 27 1.71 -23.11 3.60
N PRO A 28 0.92 -22.02 3.68
CA PRO A 28 0.73 -21.37 4.97
C PRO A 28 0.33 -22.45 5.95
N VAL A 29 1.04 -22.57 7.08
CA VAL A 29 0.58 -23.40 8.19
C VAL A 29 -0.86 -22.95 8.43
N PRO A 30 -1.87 -23.83 8.22
CA PRO A 30 -3.25 -23.44 8.39
C PRO A 30 -3.36 -22.83 9.79
N PRO A 31 -3.96 -21.65 9.94
CA PRO A 31 -4.12 -21.06 11.26
C PRO A 31 -4.82 -22.08 12.15
N ASP A 32 -4.45 -22.10 13.42
CA ASP A 32 -5.00 -23.04 14.39
C ASP A 32 -6.53 -22.96 14.51
N ALA A 33 -7.13 -21.87 14.02
CA ALA A 33 -8.56 -21.60 14.00
C ALA A 33 -8.97 -20.98 12.65
N LEU A 34 -10.04 -21.48 12.04
CA LEU A 34 -10.65 -20.94 10.83
C LEU A 34 -11.91 -20.15 11.19
N VAL A 35 -12.19 -19.06 10.50
CA VAL A 35 -13.50 -18.40 10.62
C VAL A 35 -14.56 -19.31 10.01
N GLU A 36 -15.54 -19.73 10.82
CA GLU A 36 -16.49 -20.78 10.44
C GLU A 36 -17.77 -20.23 9.81
N ARG A 37 -18.26 -19.08 10.27
CA ARG A 37 -19.54 -18.50 9.82
C ARG A 37 -19.52 -16.98 9.79
N LEU A 38 -20.32 -16.42 8.88
CA LEU A 38 -20.63 -15.00 8.78
C LEU A 38 -21.83 -14.64 9.68
N PRO A 39 -21.94 -13.38 10.14
CA PRO A 39 -23.20 -12.88 10.70
C PRO A 39 -24.36 -13.06 9.70
N PRO A 40 -25.56 -13.45 10.16
CA PRO A 40 -26.69 -13.77 9.27
C PRO A 40 -27.20 -12.55 8.47
N ASP A 41 -27.00 -11.35 8.99
CA ASP A 41 -27.37 -10.05 8.43
C ASP A 41 -26.29 -9.45 7.51
N TYR A 42 -25.13 -10.10 7.39
CA TYR A 42 -24.04 -9.61 6.56
C TYR A 42 -24.22 -10.02 5.09
N ASP A 43 -24.64 -9.08 4.25
CA ASP A 43 -24.64 -9.22 2.80
C ASP A 43 -23.62 -8.26 2.13
N PRO A 44 -22.44 -8.78 1.74
CA PRO A 44 -21.45 -7.98 1.03
C PRO A 44 -21.90 -7.66 -0.41
N SER A 45 -22.86 -8.40 -0.95
CA SER A 45 -23.35 -8.27 -2.33
C SER A 45 -24.54 -7.31 -2.46
N ALA A 46 -25.06 -6.76 -1.36
CA ALA A 46 -26.20 -5.85 -1.40
C ALA A 46 -25.87 -4.59 -2.23
N PRO A 47 -26.63 -4.32 -3.32
CA PRO A 47 -26.45 -3.13 -4.14
C PRO A 47 -26.55 -1.85 -3.31
N ARG A 48 -25.64 -0.91 -3.55
CA ARG A 48 -25.61 0.37 -2.84
C ARG A 48 -24.91 1.45 -3.67
N PRO A 49 -25.35 2.71 -3.61
CA PRO A 49 -24.68 3.78 -4.35
C PRO A 49 -23.28 4.08 -3.76
N PRO A 50 -22.37 4.67 -4.56
CA PRO A 50 -21.13 5.25 -4.04
C PRO A 50 -21.38 6.37 -3.02
N TYR A 51 -20.39 6.62 -2.17
CA TYR A 51 -20.43 7.65 -1.13
C TYR A 51 -20.58 9.06 -1.71
N ARG A 52 -21.54 9.80 -1.15
CA ARG A 52 -21.88 11.19 -1.53
C ARG A 52 -21.86 12.15 -0.34
N GLY A 53 -21.41 11.68 0.82
CA GLY A 53 -21.33 12.52 2.01
C GLY A 53 -20.15 13.49 1.97
N PRO A 54 -20.01 14.32 3.02
CA PRO A 54 -18.93 15.31 3.14
C PRO A 54 -17.56 14.67 3.34
N HIS A 55 -16.50 15.43 3.03
CA HIS A 55 -15.13 15.00 3.27
C HIS A 55 -14.87 14.67 4.75
N PRO A 56 -14.11 13.61 5.11
CA PRO A 56 -13.85 13.24 6.51
C PRO A 56 -13.28 14.37 7.38
N SER A 57 -12.51 15.29 6.79
CA SER A 57 -12.01 16.48 7.50
C SER A 57 -13.11 17.42 8.02
N ARG A 58 -14.35 17.27 7.52
CA ARG A 58 -15.55 18.01 7.95
C ARG A 58 -16.47 17.20 8.86
N VAL A 59 -16.12 15.93 9.12
CA VAL A 59 -16.84 15.04 10.03
C VAL A 59 -15.86 14.50 11.08
N PRO A 60 -15.29 15.40 11.92
CA PRO A 60 -14.36 14.95 12.94
C PRO A 60 -15.06 14.00 13.91
N LEU A 61 -14.35 12.95 14.30
CA LEU A 61 -14.76 12.09 15.39
C LEU A 61 -14.74 12.88 16.70
N ASP A 62 -15.76 12.73 17.54
CA ASP A 62 -15.74 13.22 18.93
C ASP A 62 -15.26 12.10 19.85
N PRO A 63 -14.00 12.12 20.34
CA PRO A 63 -13.51 11.03 21.17
C PRO A 63 -14.19 10.94 22.55
N SER A 64 -14.88 12.00 22.99
CA SER A 64 -15.58 12.03 24.27
C SER A 64 -16.87 11.20 24.27
N SER A 65 -17.38 10.81 23.09
CA SER A 65 -18.52 9.91 22.96
C SER A 65 -18.20 8.45 23.25
N PHE A 66 -16.93 8.10 23.46
CA PHE A 66 -16.47 6.73 23.70
C PHE A 66 -16.16 6.49 25.19
N PRO A 67 -16.43 5.28 25.72
CA PRO A 67 -16.12 4.92 27.10
C PRO A 67 -14.60 4.73 27.28
N LEU A 68 -13.89 5.85 27.45
CA LEU A 68 -12.45 5.90 27.69
C LEU A 68 -12.15 6.49 29.08
N PRO A 69 -11.07 6.07 29.75
CA PRO A 69 -10.12 5.06 29.30
C PRO A 69 -10.68 3.63 29.43
N VAL A 70 -10.23 2.73 28.54
CA VAL A 70 -10.42 1.28 28.72
C VAL A 70 -9.43 0.81 29.79
N LEU A 71 -9.92 0.35 30.94
CA LEU A 71 -9.07 -0.05 32.06
C LEU A 71 -8.52 -1.47 31.88
N PRO A 72 -7.43 -1.85 32.58
CA PRO A 72 -6.94 -3.22 32.60
C PRO A 72 -8.05 -4.22 32.96
N GLY A 73 -8.18 -5.28 32.16
CA GLY A 73 -9.26 -6.27 32.25
C GLY A 73 -10.51 -5.96 31.41
N GLU A 74 -10.70 -4.71 31.01
CA GLU A 74 -11.81 -4.30 30.14
C GLU A 74 -11.46 -4.46 28.65
N THR A 75 -12.47 -4.41 27.79
CA THR A 75 -12.30 -4.46 26.34
C THR A 75 -12.81 -3.17 25.73
N GLY A 76 -12.06 -2.62 24.77
CA GLY A 76 -12.42 -1.33 24.17
C GLY A 76 -13.68 -1.36 23.32
N PRO A 77 -14.28 -0.19 23.09
CA PRO A 77 -15.54 -0.08 22.39
C PRO A 77 -15.43 -0.60 20.95
N ILE A 78 -16.54 -1.13 20.46
CA ILE A 78 -16.80 -1.36 19.04
C ILE A 78 -17.92 -0.40 18.67
N ASP A 79 -17.70 0.41 17.64
CA ASP A 79 -18.71 1.36 17.18
C ASP A 79 -18.72 1.41 15.65
N PRO A 80 -19.82 0.97 15.00
CA PRO A 80 -19.97 1.05 13.55
C PRO A 80 -19.88 2.47 12.96
N SER A 81 -20.02 3.53 13.77
CA SER A 81 -19.80 4.92 13.33
C SER A 81 -18.33 5.21 12.99
N LEU A 82 -17.39 4.43 13.53
CA LEU A 82 -15.96 4.50 13.18
C LEU A 82 -15.70 3.92 11.78
N GLY A 83 -16.68 3.22 11.21
CA GLY A 83 -16.64 2.59 9.90
C GLY A 83 -17.45 1.29 9.90
N PRO A 84 -18.10 0.92 8.78
CA PRO A 84 -18.88 -0.32 8.72
C PRO A 84 -18.04 -1.55 9.07
N LEU A 85 -18.60 -2.44 9.90
CA LEU A 85 -17.92 -3.66 10.30
C LEU A 85 -17.71 -4.58 9.09
N GLN A 86 -16.46 -4.95 8.84
CA GLN A 86 -16.09 -5.86 7.77
C GLN A 86 -16.21 -7.33 8.25
N TYR A 87 -16.80 -8.18 7.39
CA TYR A 87 -16.85 -9.63 7.57
C TYR A 87 -16.46 -10.39 6.28
N PRO A 88 -15.99 -11.65 6.36
CA PRO A 88 -15.54 -12.33 7.58
C PRO A 88 -14.42 -11.56 8.28
N PHE A 89 -14.16 -11.85 9.55
CA PHE A 89 -13.09 -11.19 10.30
C PHE A 89 -12.27 -12.19 11.08
N ALA A 90 -11.02 -12.40 10.67
CA ALA A 90 -10.11 -13.33 11.32
C ALA A 90 -9.33 -12.66 12.46
N CYS A 91 -9.34 -13.27 13.64
CA CYS A 91 -8.64 -12.75 14.81
C CYS A 91 -7.11 -12.90 14.70
N GLY A 92 -6.38 -11.94 15.27
CA GLY A 92 -4.91 -11.87 15.24
C GLY A 92 -4.28 -11.77 16.63
N THR A 93 -5.08 -11.95 17.69
CA THR A 93 -4.66 -11.83 19.11
C THR A 93 -3.50 -12.76 19.45
N GLU A 94 -3.59 -14.03 19.06
CA GLU A 94 -2.60 -15.06 19.39
C GLU A 94 -1.28 -14.87 18.66
N GLU A 95 -1.34 -14.54 17.37
CA GLU A 95 -0.18 -14.21 16.55
C GLU A 95 0.56 -12.95 17.05
N SER A 96 -0.13 -12.15 17.88
CA SER A 96 0.40 -10.97 18.58
C SER A 96 0.80 -11.25 20.04
N GLY A 97 0.69 -12.50 20.51
CA GLY A 97 1.07 -12.90 21.88
C GLY A 97 0.08 -12.48 22.97
N LEU A 98 -1.17 -12.18 22.62
CA LEU A 98 -2.22 -11.77 23.56
C LEU A 98 -3.12 -12.93 24.04
N GLY A 99 -2.90 -14.14 23.51
CA GLY A 99 -3.76 -15.29 23.79
C GLY A 99 -5.03 -15.30 22.94
N GLN A 100 -5.95 -16.22 23.24
CA GLN A 100 -7.20 -16.35 22.49
C GLN A 100 -8.11 -15.12 22.66
N PRO A 101 -8.90 -14.75 21.64
CA PRO A 101 -9.84 -13.65 21.76
C PRO A 101 -10.99 -14.01 22.71
N ARG A 102 -11.72 -12.99 23.19
CA ARG A 102 -12.89 -13.17 24.05
C ARG A 102 -14.02 -13.88 23.29
N VAL A 103 -14.65 -14.85 23.95
CA VAL A 103 -15.91 -15.46 23.49
C VAL A 103 -17.02 -14.41 23.55
N ASP A 104 -17.63 -14.12 22.41
CA ASP A 104 -18.75 -13.16 22.29
C ASP A 104 -20.04 -13.81 21.74
N ASN A 105 -19.97 -15.05 21.25
CA ASN A 105 -21.14 -15.81 20.80
C ASN A 105 -20.94 -17.34 20.92
N ARG A 106 -22.05 -18.08 20.77
CA ARG A 106 -22.06 -19.56 20.72
C ARG A 106 -22.62 -20.11 19.40
N ASP A 107 -22.83 -19.24 18.42
CA ASP A 107 -23.55 -19.55 17.16
C ASP A 107 -22.62 -19.94 16.00
N GLY A 108 -21.32 -20.13 16.26
CA GLY A 108 -20.34 -20.43 15.23
C GLY A 108 -19.81 -19.21 14.46
N ILE A 109 -20.15 -17.99 14.89
CA ILE A 109 -19.81 -16.78 14.14
C ILE A 109 -18.39 -16.33 14.49
N GLY A 110 -17.54 -16.18 13.46
CA GLY A 110 -16.16 -15.73 13.65
C GLY A 110 -15.17 -16.87 13.94
N THR A 111 -14.13 -16.56 14.71
CA THR A 111 -13.01 -17.47 15.03
C THR A 111 -13.35 -18.33 16.26
N PRO A 112 -13.17 -19.67 16.22
CA PRO A 112 -13.43 -20.53 17.38
C PRO A 112 -12.43 -20.27 18.51
N VAL A 113 -12.93 -20.35 19.75
CA VAL A 113 -12.16 -20.25 20.98
C VAL A 113 -12.21 -21.60 21.69
N TYR A 114 -11.05 -22.12 22.06
CA TYR A 114 -10.87 -23.44 22.64
C TYR A 114 -10.67 -23.35 24.15
N ALA A 115 -11.10 -24.39 24.88
CA ALA A 115 -10.73 -24.55 26.28
C ALA A 115 -9.21 -24.61 26.43
N GLU A 116 -8.68 -24.07 27.52
CA GLU A 116 -7.25 -24.11 27.84
C GLU A 116 -6.99 -24.87 29.14
N ALA A 117 -5.93 -25.67 29.15
CA ALA A 117 -5.40 -26.30 30.35
C ALA A 117 -3.88 -26.11 30.39
N GLN A 118 -3.34 -25.61 31.51
CA GLN A 118 -1.90 -25.35 31.69
C GLN A 118 -1.28 -24.49 30.56
N GLY A 119 -2.03 -23.49 30.08
CA GLY A 119 -1.58 -22.58 29.01
C GLY A 119 -1.53 -23.22 27.62
N ARG A 120 -2.18 -24.39 27.41
CA ARG A 120 -2.28 -25.05 26.10
C ARG A 120 -3.74 -25.23 25.70
N LYS A 121 -4.04 -24.99 24.42
CA LYS A 121 -5.35 -25.24 23.84
C LYS A 121 -5.70 -26.72 23.81
N LEU A 122 -6.90 -27.04 24.25
CA LEU A 122 -7.56 -28.33 24.05
C LEU A 122 -8.29 -28.27 22.70
N LYS A 123 -7.57 -28.55 21.59
CA LYS A 123 -8.03 -28.39 20.19
C LYS A 123 -9.31 -29.19 19.82
N GLY A 124 -9.86 -30.01 20.71
CA GLY A 124 -11.12 -30.72 20.54
C GLY A 124 -12.32 -30.14 21.32
N THR A 125 -12.12 -29.08 22.10
CA THR A 125 -13.15 -28.53 22.99
C THR A 125 -13.31 -27.04 22.75
N ILE A 126 -14.25 -26.69 21.87
CA ILE A 126 -14.65 -25.29 21.62
C ILE A 126 -15.53 -24.81 22.79
N VAL A 127 -15.18 -23.67 23.38
CA VAL A 127 -15.95 -23.02 24.46
C VAL A 127 -16.87 -21.91 23.94
N GLY A 128 -16.63 -21.45 22.71
CA GLY A 128 -17.45 -20.47 22.00
C GLY A 128 -16.69 -19.88 20.82
N TYR A 129 -17.16 -18.74 20.31
CA TYR A 129 -16.57 -18.08 19.14
C TYR A 129 -16.38 -16.59 19.42
N SER A 130 -15.47 -15.98 18.66
CA SER A 130 -15.22 -14.54 18.66
C SER A 130 -15.52 -13.97 17.28
N ARG A 131 -16.62 -13.22 17.18
CA ARG A 131 -17.04 -12.48 16.00
C ARG A 131 -16.21 -11.21 15.81
N ASP A 132 -15.87 -10.55 16.92
CA ASP A 132 -15.29 -9.20 16.89
C ASP A 132 -13.87 -9.13 17.44
N CYS A 133 -13.27 -10.26 17.81
CA CYS A 133 -11.85 -10.42 18.14
C CYS A 133 -11.37 -9.55 19.31
N LEU A 134 -12.27 -9.19 20.24
CA LEU A 134 -11.90 -8.37 21.39
C LEU A 134 -10.93 -9.12 22.32
N THR A 135 -9.96 -8.38 22.86
CA THR A 135 -9.03 -8.88 23.88
C THR A 135 -8.93 -7.87 25.03
N PRO A 136 -8.93 -8.33 26.29
CA PRO A 136 -8.82 -7.43 27.44
C PRO A 136 -7.55 -6.57 27.39
N THR A 137 -7.67 -5.32 27.79
CA THR A 137 -6.53 -4.44 28.04
C THR A 137 -5.68 -5.06 29.15
N ARG A 138 -4.37 -5.13 28.93
CA ARG A 138 -3.40 -5.57 29.93
C ARG A 138 -2.15 -4.72 29.87
N MET A 139 -1.42 -4.73 30.97
CA MET A 139 -0.16 -4.00 31.10
C MET A 139 0.95 -4.98 31.45
N ASP A 140 2.03 -4.91 30.70
CA ASP A 140 3.19 -5.78 30.86
C ASP A 140 4.46 -4.94 30.87
N TYR A 141 5.45 -5.34 31.67
CA TYR A 141 6.80 -4.80 31.56
C TYR A 141 7.65 -5.61 30.58
N PHE A 142 8.46 -4.91 29.80
CA PHE A 142 9.46 -5.46 28.91
C PHE A 142 10.81 -4.81 29.19
N TYR A 143 11.91 -5.53 28.96
CA TYR A 143 13.25 -4.97 29.03
C TYR A 143 14.00 -5.19 27.72
N LYS A 144 14.98 -4.32 27.46
CA LYS A 144 15.93 -4.51 26.35
C LYS A 144 17.15 -5.26 26.87
N PRO A 145 17.49 -6.45 26.34
CA PRO A 145 18.76 -7.09 26.63
C PRO A 145 19.94 -6.34 25.97
N VAL A 146 21.13 -6.46 26.53
CA VAL A 146 22.39 -5.92 25.96
C VAL A 146 22.70 -6.60 24.63
N ALA A 147 22.43 -7.90 24.53
CA ALA A 147 22.60 -8.68 23.33
C ALA A 147 21.24 -8.81 22.59
N GLY A 148 21.22 -8.38 21.34
CA GLY A 148 20.04 -8.48 20.47
C GLY A 148 19.13 -7.26 20.49
N ASP A 149 18.21 -7.23 19.53
CA ASP A 149 17.35 -6.07 19.27
C ASP A 149 15.91 -6.25 19.78
N ASP A 150 15.55 -7.46 20.20
CA ASP A 150 14.19 -7.80 20.61
C ASP A 150 13.97 -7.54 22.11
N LEU A 151 12.84 -6.89 22.43
CA LEU A 151 12.40 -6.72 23.80
C LEU A 151 11.89 -8.05 24.39
N LEU A 152 12.28 -8.33 25.62
CA LEU A 152 11.88 -9.53 26.36
C LEU A 152 10.93 -9.17 27.51
N PRO A 153 9.94 -10.01 27.84
CA PRO A 153 9.11 -9.81 29.03
C PRO A 153 9.98 -9.70 30.29
N LEU A 154 9.72 -8.70 31.14
CA LEU A 154 10.44 -8.55 32.40
C LEU A 154 9.91 -9.60 33.41
N PRO A 155 10.77 -10.52 33.91
CA PRO A 155 10.35 -11.52 34.88
C PRO A 155 10.04 -10.87 36.23
N ALA A 156 9.20 -11.53 37.04
CA ALA A 156 9.01 -11.13 38.43
C ALA A 156 10.28 -11.38 39.25
N GLY A 157 10.70 -10.42 40.07
CA GLY A 157 11.87 -10.52 40.95
C GLY A 157 13.00 -9.56 40.58
N PRO A 158 14.28 -9.93 40.84
CA PRO A 158 15.44 -9.10 40.51
C PRO A 158 15.53 -8.77 39.02
N LEU A 159 16.06 -7.59 38.71
CA LEU A 159 16.30 -7.17 37.33
C LEU A 159 17.27 -8.14 36.61
N PRO A 160 17.00 -8.50 35.34
CA PRO A 160 17.87 -9.37 34.57
C PRO A 160 19.30 -8.83 34.46
N ALA A 161 20.29 -9.71 34.61
CA ALA A 161 21.71 -9.33 34.56
C ALA A 161 22.16 -8.86 33.17
N ASP A 162 21.48 -9.31 32.11
CA ASP A 162 21.72 -8.96 30.72
C ASP A 162 20.94 -7.72 30.27
N MET A 163 20.30 -6.97 31.17
CA MET A 163 19.51 -5.80 30.83
C MET A 163 20.38 -4.61 30.41
N ALA A 164 19.95 -3.89 29.36
CA ALA A 164 20.58 -2.67 28.90
C ALA A 164 20.30 -1.49 29.84
N TRP A 165 21.28 -0.60 29.96
CA TRP A 165 21.24 0.61 30.78
C TRP A 165 21.63 1.81 29.91
N PHE A 166 21.04 2.96 30.17
CA PHE A 166 21.36 4.19 29.44
C PHE A 166 21.27 5.41 30.36
N SER A 167 21.80 6.53 29.88
CA SER A 167 21.73 7.82 30.55
C SER A 167 20.45 8.54 30.14
N HIS A 168 19.66 8.97 31.11
CA HIS A 168 18.45 9.77 30.92
C HIS A 168 18.50 10.93 31.93
N ASP A 169 18.53 12.17 31.45
CA ASP A 169 18.69 13.37 32.28
C ASP A 169 19.87 13.31 33.28
N GLY A 170 20.96 12.63 32.88
CA GLY A 170 22.17 12.46 33.70
C GLY A 170 22.09 11.33 34.73
N GLU A 171 20.95 10.65 34.85
CA GLU A 171 20.77 9.46 35.68
C GLU A 171 20.96 8.18 34.85
N ARG A 172 21.61 7.17 35.43
CA ARG A 172 21.71 5.85 34.79
C ARG A 172 20.49 5.01 35.16
N ILE A 173 19.63 4.76 34.18
CA ILE A 173 18.36 4.03 34.38
C ILE A 173 18.30 2.73 33.55
N PRO A 174 17.53 1.73 33.99
CA PRO A 174 17.34 0.49 33.24
C PRO A 174 16.43 0.73 32.03
N PHE A 175 16.71 0.06 30.90
CA PHE A 175 15.82 0.07 29.74
C PHE A 175 14.64 -0.88 29.96
N VAL A 176 13.64 -0.37 30.67
CA VAL A 176 12.37 -1.05 30.94
C VAL A 176 11.22 -0.24 30.35
N LEU A 177 10.41 -0.90 29.53
CA LEU A 177 9.20 -0.33 28.97
C LEU A 177 7.97 -0.90 29.67
N ARG A 178 7.07 -0.02 30.11
CA ARG A 178 5.68 -0.37 30.40
C ARG A 178 4.90 -0.37 29.09
N VAL A 179 4.18 -1.45 28.83
CA VAL A 179 3.39 -1.59 27.60
C VAL A 179 1.93 -1.91 27.92
N GLU A 180 1.04 -1.00 27.56
CA GLU A 180 -0.41 -1.23 27.54
C GLU A 180 -0.79 -1.85 26.18
N ARG A 181 -1.54 -2.96 26.21
CA ARG A 181 -2.02 -3.65 24.99
C ARG A 181 -3.44 -4.12 25.18
N GLY A 182 -4.26 -3.99 24.15
CA GLY A 182 -5.64 -4.46 24.16
C GLY A 182 -6.27 -4.34 22.78
N SER A 183 -7.60 -4.36 22.69
CA SER A 183 -8.33 -4.07 21.46
C SER A 183 -9.17 -2.79 21.56
N LEU A 184 -9.14 -1.97 20.51
CA LEU A 184 -10.01 -0.81 20.27
C LEU A 184 -10.61 -0.93 18.87
N ASN A 185 -11.93 -0.78 18.72
CA ASN A 185 -12.63 -0.94 17.45
C ASN A 185 -12.26 -2.24 16.69
N ARG A 186 -12.19 -3.36 17.41
CA ARG A 186 -11.75 -4.68 16.91
C ARG A 186 -10.27 -4.80 16.54
N PHE A 187 -9.49 -3.72 16.54
CA PHE A 187 -8.05 -3.74 16.22
C PHE A 187 -7.19 -3.74 17.48
N LEU A 188 -6.02 -4.36 17.41
CA LEU A 188 -5.08 -4.40 18.52
C LEU A 188 -4.34 -3.07 18.62
N TYR A 189 -4.23 -2.49 19.81
CA TYR A 189 -3.39 -1.33 20.05
C TYR A 189 -2.25 -1.68 21.02
N ALA A 190 -1.18 -0.90 20.96
CA ALA A 190 -0.08 -0.95 21.89
C ALA A 190 0.44 0.46 22.18
N ILE A 191 0.64 0.76 23.47
CA ILE A 191 1.28 1.98 23.96
C ILE A 191 2.52 1.53 24.73
N ALA A 192 3.70 1.94 24.30
CA ALA A 192 4.97 1.65 24.97
C ALA A 192 5.60 2.94 25.49
N MET A 193 6.01 2.92 26.76
CA MET A 193 6.66 4.04 27.43
C MET A 193 7.76 3.52 28.34
N LEU A 194 8.88 4.24 28.38
CA LEU A 194 9.92 4.03 29.38
C LEU A 194 9.34 4.20 30.79
N ALA A 195 9.71 3.34 31.73
CA ALA A 195 9.11 3.32 33.08
C ALA A 195 10.09 2.81 34.15
N ASP A 196 9.84 3.19 35.41
CA ASP A 196 10.59 2.65 36.55
C ASP A 196 10.06 1.25 36.90
N PRO A 197 10.87 0.18 36.81
CA PRO A 197 10.43 -1.18 37.15
C PRO A 197 10.02 -1.34 38.62
N ALA A 198 10.37 -0.41 39.50
CA ALA A 198 9.92 -0.40 40.89
C ALA A 198 8.49 0.15 41.06
N GLU A 199 7.96 0.88 40.08
CA GLU A 199 6.59 1.38 40.10
C GLU A 199 5.58 0.27 39.74
N PRO A 200 4.39 0.25 40.38
CA PRO A 200 3.33 -0.69 40.01
C PRO A 200 3.02 -0.61 38.52
N VAL A 201 2.91 -1.77 37.85
CA VAL A 201 2.64 -1.83 36.40
C VAL A 201 1.32 -1.13 36.01
N ALA A 202 0.39 -0.99 36.96
CA ALA A 202 -0.89 -0.30 36.78
C ALA A 202 -0.83 1.23 36.94
N ASP A 203 0.26 1.78 37.51
CA ASP A 203 0.46 3.24 37.57
C ASP A 203 0.55 3.78 36.14
N THR A 204 -0.05 4.92 35.87
CA THR A 204 0.03 5.59 34.56
C THR A 204 1.12 6.65 34.52
N ARG A 205 1.67 7.05 35.66
CA ARG A 205 2.77 8.01 35.69
C ARG A 205 4.04 7.32 35.19
N SER A 206 4.85 8.09 34.48
CA SER A 206 6.23 7.72 34.21
C SER A 206 7.05 9.00 34.32
N ARG A 207 7.97 9.02 35.28
CA ARG A 207 8.87 10.18 35.46
C ARG A 207 9.82 10.39 34.27
N TYR A 208 9.96 9.40 33.40
CA TYR A 208 10.85 9.44 32.23
C TYR A 208 10.14 9.87 30.94
N TRP A 209 8.83 10.14 30.99
CA TRP A 209 8.11 10.59 29.82
C TRP A 209 8.37 12.07 29.56
N ASN A 210 8.97 12.36 28.42
CA ASN A 210 9.29 13.73 27.98
C ASN A 210 8.07 14.50 27.40
N ARG A 211 6.86 14.01 27.67
CA ARG A 211 5.57 14.54 27.18
C ARG A 211 5.34 14.45 25.67
N ARG A 212 6.19 13.75 24.92
CA ARG A 212 6.08 13.63 23.46
C ARG A 212 5.55 12.25 23.06
N LEU A 213 4.82 12.21 21.96
CA LEU A 213 4.22 10.99 21.43
C LEU A 213 4.67 10.73 20.01
N ILE A 214 5.01 9.47 19.71
CA ILE A 214 5.18 8.97 18.36
C ILE A 214 3.98 8.10 18.02
N PHE A 215 3.32 8.40 16.91
CA PHE A 215 2.35 7.49 16.31
C PHE A 215 3.06 6.68 15.21
N HIS A 216 3.23 5.39 15.44
CA HIS A 216 3.94 4.50 14.53
C HIS A 216 2.97 3.83 13.54
N PHE A 217 3.17 4.10 12.26
CA PHE A 217 2.42 3.55 11.14
C PHE A 217 3.21 2.45 10.43
N ARG A 218 2.53 1.43 9.91
CA ARG A 218 3.19 0.32 9.20
C ARG A 218 2.68 0.15 7.77
N GLY A 219 3.62 -0.21 6.90
CA GLY A 219 3.39 -0.45 5.48
C GLY A 219 2.95 -1.87 5.11
N GLY A 220 2.96 -2.12 3.79
CA GLY A 220 2.49 -3.33 3.12
C GLY A 220 1.17 -3.10 2.36
N VAL A 221 0.63 -4.16 1.75
CA VAL A 221 -0.64 -4.12 1.02
C VAL A 221 -1.51 -5.31 1.40
N GLY A 222 -2.71 -5.01 1.91
CA GLY A 222 -3.67 -6.01 2.37
C GLY A 222 -5.11 -5.61 2.09
N ILE A 223 -5.98 -6.62 2.02
CA ILE A 223 -7.42 -6.51 1.79
C ILE A 223 -8.10 -6.99 3.07
N GLY A 224 -8.73 -6.07 3.82
CA GLY A 224 -9.06 -6.16 5.25
C GLY A 224 -9.48 -7.51 5.85
N LYS A 225 -10.65 -7.56 6.49
CA LYS A 225 -11.25 -8.83 6.97
C LYS A 225 -10.41 -9.61 8.00
N ARG A 226 -9.43 -8.97 8.63
CA ARG A 226 -8.64 -9.55 9.71
C ARG A 226 -8.13 -8.47 10.64
N GLN A 227 -7.92 -8.82 11.90
CA GLN A 227 -7.51 -7.91 12.96
C GLN A 227 -6.08 -7.37 12.81
N GLY A 228 -5.23 -8.00 11.99
CA GLY A 228 -3.82 -7.62 11.85
C GLY A 228 -2.96 -8.08 13.04
N HIS A 229 -1.67 -7.75 13.02
CA HIS A 229 -0.71 -8.17 14.05
C HIS A 229 -0.04 -6.96 14.71
N MET A 230 0.13 -7.04 16.03
CA MET A 230 0.83 -6.04 16.83
C MET A 230 1.89 -6.69 17.71
N LYS A 231 3.08 -6.94 17.14
CA LYS A 231 4.24 -7.49 17.86
C LYS A 231 5.10 -6.39 18.44
N MET A 232 5.69 -6.62 19.61
CA MET A 232 6.48 -5.59 20.30
C MET A 232 7.73 -5.16 19.55
N SER A 233 8.53 -6.12 19.07
CA SER A 233 9.72 -5.82 18.26
C SER A 233 9.41 -4.99 17.01
N THR A 234 8.17 -5.05 16.53
CA THR A 234 7.74 -4.28 15.37
C THR A 234 7.41 -2.82 15.71
N LEU A 235 6.97 -2.53 16.94
CA LEU A 235 6.68 -1.18 17.41
C LEU A 235 7.93 -0.43 17.86
N THR A 236 8.90 -1.14 18.47
CA THR A 236 9.97 -0.49 19.25
C THR A 236 11.35 -0.54 18.61
N ARG A 237 11.67 -1.55 17.78
CA ARG A 237 13.06 -1.80 17.33
C ARG A 237 13.71 -0.59 16.64
N ARG A 238 12.98 0.08 15.74
CA ARG A 238 13.47 1.27 15.01
C ARG A 238 13.29 2.60 15.76
N LEU A 239 12.73 2.55 16.96
CA LEU A 239 12.44 3.72 17.79
C LEU A 239 13.11 3.62 19.16
N THR A 240 14.15 2.79 19.27
CA THR A 240 14.82 2.53 20.55
C THR A 240 15.48 3.80 21.10
N ASP A 241 16.07 4.61 20.22
CA ASP A 241 16.71 5.87 20.61
C ASP A 241 15.65 6.88 21.09
N GLN A 242 14.52 7.01 20.38
CA GLN A 242 13.42 7.88 20.80
C GLN A 242 12.78 7.40 22.12
N LEU A 243 12.65 6.09 22.34
CA LEU A 243 12.21 5.54 23.62
C LEU A 243 13.20 5.88 24.75
N ALA A 244 14.52 5.85 24.49
CA ALA A 244 15.54 6.24 25.46
C ALA A 244 15.52 7.76 25.75
N GLU A 245 15.19 8.58 24.76
CA GLU A 245 14.95 10.03 24.93
C GLU A 245 13.65 10.33 25.70
N GLY A 246 12.84 9.32 26.02
CA GLY A 246 11.62 9.46 26.81
C GLY A 246 10.32 9.62 26.01
N TYR A 247 10.33 9.41 24.70
CA TYR A 247 9.10 9.42 23.90
C TYR A 247 8.17 8.26 24.29
N ALA A 248 6.87 8.52 24.30
CA ALA A 248 5.87 7.47 24.23
C ALA A 248 5.69 7.01 22.77
N VAL A 249 5.44 5.72 22.55
CA VAL A 249 5.13 5.18 21.22
C VAL A 249 3.77 4.50 21.23
N LEU A 250 2.87 4.95 20.34
CA LEU A 250 1.54 4.41 20.13
C LEU A 250 1.45 3.77 18.74
N GLY A 251 0.77 2.63 18.65
CA GLY A 251 0.40 2.01 17.37
C GLY A 251 -0.86 1.16 17.48
N THR A 252 -1.55 0.97 16.35
CA THR A 252 -2.70 0.07 16.23
C THR A 252 -2.61 -0.78 14.97
N SER A 253 -3.12 -2.02 15.03
CA SER A 253 -3.12 -2.95 13.91
C SER A 253 -4.07 -2.51 12.79
N ALA A 254 -4.97 -1.55 13.06
CA ALA A 254 -5.75 -0.85 12.05
C ALA A 254 -4.85 -0.05 11.10
N ASN A 255 -3.73 0.48 11.61
CA ASN A 255 -2.78 1.30 10.87
C ASN A 255 -1.61 0.51 10.29
N VAL A 256 -1.85 -0.78 10.02
CA VAL A 256 -0.91 -1.69 9.37
C VAL A 256 -1.48 -2.02 7.99
N THR A 257 -0.98 -1.36 6.95
CA THR A 257 -1.58 -1.47 5.62
C THR A 257 -1.40 -2.83 4.95
N ALA A 258 -0.47 -3.67 5.44
CA ALA A 258 -0.40 -5.09 5.11
C ALA A 258 -1.67 -5.88 5.50
N THR A 259 -2.51 -5.32 6.38
CA THR A 259 -3.74 -5.93 6.86
C THR A 259 -4.94 -5.44 6.07
N GLN A 260 -5.09 -4.12 5.99
CA GLN A 260 -6.26 -3.44 5.45
C GLN A 260 -5.86 -2.06 4.96
N TYR A 261 -6.63 -1.49 4.05
CA TYR A 261 -6.30 -0.21 3.41
C TYR A 261 -7.51 0.73 3.34
N ASN A 262 -8.47 0.55 4.24
CA ASN A 262 -9.55 1.49 4.46
C ASN A 262 -9.03 2.61 5.38
N VAL A 263 -8.50 3.68 4.78
CA VAL A 263 -7.86 4.76 5.54
C VAL A 263 -8.82 5.55 6.41
N TRP A 264 -10.12 5.53 6.11
CA TRP A 264 -11.13 6.15 6.97
C TRP A 264 -11.29 5.36 8.27
N LEU A 265 -11.51 4.03 8.17
CA LEU A 265 -11.55 3.15 9.34
C LEU A 265 -10.24 3.20 10.14
N ALA A 266 -9.10 3.21 9.44
CA ALA A 266 -7.78 3.30 10.07
C ALA A 266 -7.58 4.64 10.79
N GLY A 267 -8.03 5.76 10.22
CA GLY A 267 -7.94 7.09 10.83
C GLY A 267 -8.83 7.26 12.05
N ASN A 268 -10.09 6.83 11.97
CA ASN A 268 -11.00 6.86 13.10
C ASN A 268 -10.49 5.99 14.26
N THR A 269 -9.93 4.82 13.94
CA THR A 269 -9.30 3.94 14.95
C THR A 269 -8.02 4.56 15.52
N ALA A 270 -7.24 5.30 14.73
CA ALA A 270 -6.08 6.04 15.20
C ALA A 270 -6.45 7.16 16.17
N GLN A 271 -7.51 7.93 15.86
CA GLN A 271 -8.04 8.95 16.78
C GLN A 271 -8.50 8.32 18.10
N LEU A 272 -9.23 7.20 18.04
CA LEU A 272 -9.66 6.47 19.23
C LEU A 272 -8.46 5.97 20.07
N ALA A 273 -7.41 5.48 19.40
CA ALA A 273 -6.19 5.02 20.08
C ALA A 273 -5.42 6.20 20.73
N LYS A 274 -5.34 7.36 20.07
CA LYS A 274 -4.76 8.58 20.67
C LYS A 274 -5.61 9.07 21.84
N ALA A 275 -6.93 8.96 21.75
CA ALA A 275 -7.83 9.31 22.85
C ALA A 275 -7.66 8.38 24.06
N GLN A 276 -7.47 7.07 23.84
CA GLN A 276 -7.11 6.13 24.91
C GLN A 276 -5.79 6.55 25.58
N PHE A 277 -4.77 6.89 24.78
CA PHE A 277 -3.50 7.38 25.32
C PHE A 277 -3.71 8.62 26.20
N VAL A 278 -4.44 9.63 25.70
CA VAL A 278 -4.70 10.87 26.44
C VAL A 278 -5.49 10.61 27.73
N ALA A 279 -6.50 9.74 27.69
CA ALA A 279 -7.32 9.39 28.84
C ALA A 279 -6.53 8.62 29.93
N ARG A 280 -5.53 7.81 29.54
CA ARG A 280 -4.69 7.04 30.47
C ARG A 280 -3.51 7.85 31.01
N TYR A 281 -2.80 8.56 30.14
CA TYR A 281 -1.46 9.11 30.40
C TYR A 281 -1.41 10.64 30.38
N GLY A 282 -2.42 11.29 29.81
CA GLY A 282 -2.47 12.74 29.65
C GLY A 282 -2.10 13.21 28.25
N ARG A 283 -2.34 14.51 27.99
CA ARG A 283 -2.13 15.12 26.67
C ARG A 283 -0.63 15.31 26.38
N PRO A 284 -0.12 14.79 25.23
CA PRO A 284 1.24 15.07 24.80
C PRO A 284 1.38 16.52 24.33
N ASP A 285 2.59 17.06 24.38
CA ASP A 285 2.91 18.40 23.86
C ASP A 285 2.82 18.40 22.32
N TYR A 286 3.24 17.30 21.68
CA TYR A 286 3.02 17.04 20.27
C TYR A 286 3.06 15.54 19.94
N THR A 287 2.53 15.19 18.77
CA THR A 287 2.49 13.84 18.19
C THR A 287 3.17 13.80 16.82
N VAL A 288 4.28 13.08 16.68
CA VAL A 288 4.95 12.87 15.39
C VAL A 288 4.49 11.55 14.78
N GLY A 289 4.02 11.60 13.53
CA GLY A 289 3.79 10.39 12.73
C GLY A 289 5.10 9.89 12.13
N ILE A 290 5.31 8.57 12.15
CA ILE A 290 6.42 7.93 11.44
C ILE A 290 6.01 6.57 10.90
N GLY A 291 6.53 6.22 9.72
CA GLY A 291 6.23 4.95 9.08
C GLY A 291 6.68 4.92 7.63
N ALA A 292 6.95 3.71 7.14
CA ALA A 292 7.45 3.48 5.79
C ALA A 292 6.38 2.95 4.83
N SER A 293 6.49 3.22 3.53
CA SER A 293 5.64 2.66 2.47
C SER A 293 4.16 3.01 2.70
N GLY A 294 3.28 2.02 2.86
CA GLY A 294 1.89 2.27 3.28
C GLY A 294 1.74 2.98 4.63
N GLY A 295 2.75 2.91 5.51
CA GLY A 295 2.81 3.70 6.73
C GLY A 295 3.06 5.19 6.47
N ALA A 296 3.77 5.53 5.39
CA ALA A 296 3.95 6.91 4.95
C ALA A 296 2.69 7.46 4.26
N VAL A 297 2.02 6.65 3.43
CA VAL A 297 0.73 7.01 2.81
C VAL A 297 -0.31 7.42 3.85
N GLN A 298 -0.41 6.67 4.94
CA GLN A 298 -1.34 6.98 6.03
C GLN A 298 -1.05 8.34 6.65
N GLN A 299 0.21 8.72 6.84
CA GLN A 299 0.56 10.01 7.44
C GLN A 299 -0.02 11.17 6.61
N TYR A 300 0.17 11.17 5.29
CA TYR A 300 -0.38 12.20 4.41
C TYR A 300 -1.90 12.28 4.46
N LEU A 301 -2.57 11.14 4.30
CA LEU A 301 -4.03 11.08 4.27
C LEU A 301 -4.63 11.44 5.63
N LEU A 302 -4.08 10.95 6.73
CA LEU A 302 -4.61 11.17 8.07
C LEU A 302 -4.35 12.59 8.58
N ALA A 303 -3.24 13.22 8.21
CA ALA A 303 -3.03 14.64 8.51
C ALA A 303 -4.10 15.53 7.83
N GLU A 304 -4.56 15.16 6.62
CA GLU A 304 -5.62 15.89 5.90
C GLU A 304 -7.02 15.58 6.43
N THR A 305 -7.29 14.30 6.72
CA THR A 305 -8.65 13.80 7.02
C THR A 305 -8.99 13.79 8.50
N HIS A 306 -7.99 13.78 9.39
CA HIS A 306 -8.16 13.70 10.85
C HIS A 306 -7.34 14.79 11.55
N PRO A 307 -7.68 16.08 11.38
CA PRO A 307 -6.97 17.19 12.04
C PRO A 307 -6.84 16.99 13.56
N GLY A 308 -5.67 17.33 14.11
CA GLY A 308 -5.35 17.13 15.53
C GLY A 308 -4.85 15.73 15.90
N LEU A 309 -4.84 14.77 14.97
CA LEU A 309 -4.22 13.45 15.19
C LEU A 309 -2.69 13.53 15.23
N LEU A 310 -2.07 14.26 14.30
CA LEU A 310 -0.63 14.44 14.16
C LEU A 310 -0.27 15.92 14.16
N ASP A 311 0.94 16.24 14.59
CA ASP A 311 1.51 17.60 14.62
C ASP A 311 2.71 17.74 13.66
N ALA A 312 3.39 16.64 13.33
CA ALA A 312 4.41 16.57 12.28
C ALA A 312 4.52 15.17 11.68
N LEU A 313 5.17 15.05 10.51
CA LEU A 313 5.23 13.82 9.73
C LEU A 313 6.66 13.46 9.33
N ILE A 314 7.02 12.19 9.49
CA ILE A 314 8.22 11.56 8.93
C ILE A 314 7.78 10.40 8.01
N PRO A 315 7.25 10.71 6.81
CA PRO A 315 6.90 9.70 5.84
C PRO A 315 8.17 9.12 5.21
N GLN A 316 8.40 7.82 5.39
CA GLN A 316 9.55 7.12 4.81
C GLN A 316 9.13 6.35 3.55
N TYR A 317 9.88 6.48 2.45
CA TYR A 317 9.59 5.75 1.19
C TYR A 317 8.12 5.94 0.73
N SER A 318 7.70 7.19 0.67
CA SER A 318 6.29 7.55 0.62
C SER A 318 5.67 7.42 -0.76
N TYR A 319 4.33 7.35 -0.78
CA TYR A 319 3.47 7.70 -1.92
C TYR A 319 2.42 8.71 -1.46
N PRO A 320 1.85 9.53 -2.36
CA PRO A 320 0.76 10.44 -2.01
C PRO A 320 -0.45 9.70 -1.43
N ASP A 321 -0.92 8.67 -2.15
CA ASP A 321 -1.98 7.76 -1.72
C ASP A 321 -1.93 6.46 -2.53
N MET A 322 -2.68 5.45 -2.09
CA MET A 322 -2.69 4.13 -2.73
C MET A 322 -3.70 4.04 -3.88
N ILE A 323 -4.83 4.77 -3.82
CA ILE A 323 -5.88 4.63 -4.84
C ILE A 323 -5.43 5.19 -6.20
N THR A 324 -4.70 6.29 -6.23
CA THR A 324 -4.12 6.88 -7.45
C THR A 324 -2.88 6.11 -7.91
N GLN A 325 -2.11 5.54 -7.00
CA GLN A 325 -1.05 4.59 -7.33
C GLN A 325 -1.58 3.34 -8.04
N SER A 326 -2.74 2.84 -7.61
CA SER A 326 -3.36 1.66 -8.23
C SER A 326 -3.65 1.84 -9.73
N ILE A 327 -3.83 3.08 -10.20
CA ILE A 327 -4.16 3.39 -11.60
C ILE A 327 -3.10 2.81 -12.54
N TRP A 328 -1.83 3.17 -12.33
CA TRP A 328 -0.74 2.73 -13.19
C TRP A 328 -0.17 1.38 -12.77
N ALA A 329 -0.26 1.00 -11.49
CA ALA A 329 0.11 -0.34 -11.05
C ALA A 329 -0.77 -1.42 -11.72
N LEU A 330 -2.04 -1.11 -12.01
CA LEU A 330 -2.92 -1.99 -12.78
C LEU A 330 -2.61 -2.01 -14.30
N ASP A 331 -1.80 -1.09 -14.81
CA ASP A 331 -1.29 -1.16 -16.18
C ASP A 331 -0.10 -2.13 -16.30
N CYS A 332 0.70 -2.29 -15.24
CA CYS A 332 1.92 -3.10 -15.25
C CYS A 332 1.69 -4.49 -15.87
N GLU A 333 0.77 -5.30 -15.34
CA GLU A 333 0.59 -6.66 -15.86
C GLU A 333 0.00 -6.70 -17.28
N LEU A 334 -0.77 -5.68 -17.68
CA LEU A 334 -1.25 -5.57 -19.07
C LEU A 334 -0.09 -5.32 -20.03
N LEU A 335 0.86 -4.47 -19.64
CA LEU A 335 2.06 -4.12 -20.42
C LEU A 335 3.09 -5.26 -20.41
N GLU A 336 3.35 -5.88 -19.25
CA GLU A 336 4.22 -7.05 -19.15
C GLU A 336 3.71 -8.22 -20.01
N TYR A 337 2.39 -8.48 -20.00
CA TYR A 337 1.81 -9.49 -20.88
C TYR A 337 1.99 -9.15 -22.37
N TYR A 338 1.91 -7.86 -22.73
CA TYR A 338 2.20 -7.42 -24.08
C TYR A 338 3.64 -7.76 -24.47
N PHE A 339 4.64 -7.39 -23.66
CA PHE A 339 6.05 -7.64 -23.98
C PHE A 339 6.41 -9.12 -24.01
N ASP A 340 5.97 -9.88 -23.00
CA ASP A 340 6.37 -11.28 -22.81
C ASP A 340 5.64 -12.25 -23.74
N VAL A 341 4.41 -11.90 -24.15
CA VAL A 341 3.52 -12.84 -24.87
C VAL A 341 3.10 -12.31 -26.23
N THR A 342 2.59 -11.09 -26.27
CA THR A 342 1.97 -10.55 -27.50
C THR A 342 3.03 -10.13 -28.53
N ALA A 343 4.05 -9.40 -28.08
CA ALA A 343 5.14 -8.89 -28.90
C ALA A 343 6.44 -9.69 -28.70
N ARG A 344 6.32 -10.95 -28.30
CA ARG A 344 7.45 -11.81 -27.94
C ARG A 344 8.52 -11.96 -29.04
N ASP A 345 8.10 -11.89 -30.31
CA ASP A 345 8.99 -12.08 -31.46
C ASP A 345 9.68 -10.75 -31.86
N ASN A 346 9.35 -9.64 -31.18
CA ASN A 346 10.05 -8.37 -31.32
C ASN A 346 11.26 -8.34 -30.37
N SER A 347 12.46 -8.34 -30.95
CA SER A 347 13.73 -8.38 -30.24
C SER A 347 13.96 -7.18 -29.31
N ARG A 348 13.34 -6.02 -29.59
CA ARG A 348 13.43 -4.82 -28.74
C ARG A 348 12.96 -5.11 -27.32
N TRP A 349 11.83 -5.81 -27.18
CA TRP A 349 11.22 -6.09 -25.87
C TRP A 349 11.88 -7.24 -25.11
N GLN A 350 12.88 -7.89 -25.71
CA GLN A 350 13.73 -8.87 -25.04
C GLN A 350 14.86 -8.22 -24.23
N VAL A 351 15.08 -6.91 -24.41
CA VAL A 351 15.97 -6.09 -23.59
C VAL A 351 15.09 -5.29 -22.63
N GLN A 352 15.27 -5.48 -21.32
CA GLN A 352 14.35 -4.91 -20.32
C GLN A 352 14.40 -3.39 -20.26
N GLU A 353 15.60 -2.82 -20.43
CA GLU A 353 15.82 -1.38 -20.41
C GLU A 353 14.97 -0.65 -21.45
N ASN A 354 14.69 -1.28 -22.61
CA ASN A 354 13.81 -0.74 -23.64
C ASN A 354 12.35 -0.63 -23.17
N ARG A 355 11.90 -1.48 -22.23
CA ARG A 355 10.53 -1.42 -21.70
C ARG A 355 10.28 -0.14 -20.91
N THR A 356 11.32 0.50 -20.37
CA THR A 356 11.25 1.84 -19.74
C THR A 356 10.64 2.90 -20.65
N LEU A 357 10.79 2.77 -21.98
CA LEU A 357 10.17 3.69 -22.95
C LEU A 357 8.63 3.72 -22.86
N VAL A 358 8.02 2.63 -22.39
CA VAL A 358 6.58 2.45 -22.29
C VAL A 358 6.11 2.38 -20.84
N LEU A 359 6.88 1.70 -19.97
CA LEU A 359 6.59 1.58 -18.56
C LEU A 359 6.95 2.85 -17.79
N GLY A 360 7.94 3.62 -18.24
CA GLY A 360 8.54 4.72 -17.49
C GLY A 360 9.35 4.30 -16.26
N LEU A 361 8.99 3.18 -15.63
CA LEU A 361 9.59 2.60 -14.44
C LEU A 361 10.93 1.93 -14.76
N SER A 362 11.71 1.67 -13.71
CA SER A 362 13.04 1.08 -13.86
C SER A 362 12.98 -0.34 -14.42
N ALA A 363 14.04 -0.69 -15.16
CA ALA A 363 14.19 -2.00 -15.78
C ALA A 363 15.67 -2.35 -15.93
N SER A 364 15.99 -3.63 -15.76
CA SER A 364 17.36 -4.12 -15.79
C SER A 364 17.42 -5.52 -16.39
N SER A 365 18.25 -5.69 -17.42
CA SER A 365 18.57 -6.99 -18.01
C SER A 365 19.50 -7.83 -17.12
N ARG A 366 20.06 -7.24 -16.05
CA ARG A 366 21.00 -7.89 -15.13
C ARG A 366 20.32 -8.53 -13.92
N VAL A 367 19.19 -7.98 -13.47
CA VAL A 367 18.43 -8.52 -12.33
C VAL A 367 17.59 -9.70 -12.81
N GLU A 368 17.80 -10.90 -12.26
CA GLU A 368 17.05 -12.06 -12.72
C GLU A 368 15.58 -12.00 -12.26
N ASN A 369 14.65 -12.05 -13.21
CA ASN A 369 13.23 -12.24 -12.90
C ASN A 369 13.01 -13.53 -12.09
N ARG A 370 12.40 -13.40 -10.91
CA ARG A 370 12.18 -14.48 -9.95
C ARG A 370 11.34 -15.62 -10.54
N GLU A 371 10.33 -15.30 -11.35
CA GLU A 371 9.45 -16.27 -12.00
C GLU A 371 10.14 -17.03 -13.15
N ARG A 372 11.22 -16.48 -13.73
CA ARG A 372 11.96 -17.12 -14.83
C ARG A 372 12.50 -18.50 -14.45
N ARG A 373 13.01 -18.67 -13.23
CA ARG A 373 13.51 -19.97 -12.75
C ARG A 373 12.39 -21.00 -12.64
N TYR A 374 11.23 -20.59 -12.12
CA TYR A 374 10.02 -21.42 -12.07
C TYR A 374 9.53 -21.82 -13.46
N TYR A 375 9.45 -20.87 -14.40
CA TYR A 375 9.02 -21.14 -15.77
C TYR A 375 10.01 -22.04 -16.51
N ARG A 376 11.33 -21.88 -16.30
CA ARG A 376 12.34 -22.80 -16.85
C ARG A 376 12.11 -24.23 -16.36
N TRP A 377 11.88 -24.43 -15.07
CA TRP A 377 11.57 -25.74 -14.51
C TRP A 377 10.25 -26.31 -15.06
N ALA A 378 9.17 -25.52 -15.06
CA ALA A 378 7.87 -25.97 -15.54
C ALA A 378 7.92 -26.36 -17.03
N ARG A 379 8.71 -25.63 -17.84
CA ARG A 379 8.95 -25.96 -19.24
C ARG A 379 9.75 -27.25 -19.40
N TRP A 380 10.79 -27.46 -18.58
CA TRP A 380 11.54 -28.72 -18.54
C TRP A 380 10.66 -29.91 -18.13
N ALA A 381 9.72 -29.69 -17.21
CA ALA A 381 8.73 -30.69 -16.77
C ALA A 381 7.60 -30.97 -17.80
N GLY A 382 7.78 -30.60 -19.08
CA GLY A 382 6.85 -30.93 -20.17
C GLY A 382 5.78 -29.87 -20.47
N LEU A 383 5.83 -28.68 -19.88
CA LEU A 383 4.91 -27.57 -20.19
C LEU A 383 5.49 -26.53 -21.14
N GLY A 384 6.59 -26.88 -21.83
CA GLY A 384 7.32 -26.02 -22.77
C GLY A 384 6.47 -25.33 -23.84
N LEU A 385 5.38 -25.97 -24.27
CA LEU A 385 4.44 -25.48 -25.28
C LEU A 385 3.34 -24.56 -24.73
N ARG A 386 3.14 -24.53 -23.40
CA ARG A 386 2.06 -23.76 -22.76
C ARG A 386 2.55 -22.48 -22.08
N LEU A 387 3.80 -22.47 -21.59
CA LEU A 387 4.40 -21.32 -20.93
C LEU A 387 5.47 -20.68 -21.84
N PRO A 388 5.36 -19.37 -22.17
CA PRO A 388 6.36 -18.72 -23.00
C PRO A 388 7.71 -18.62 -22.26
N PRO A 389 8.85 -18.66 -22.97
CA PRO A 389 10.13 -18.30 -22.38
C PRO A 389 10.09 -16.84 -21.91
N LEU A 390 10.61 -16.56 -20.72
CA LEU A 390 10.83 -15.20 -20.26
C LEU A 390 12.26 -14.76 -20.60
N PRO A 391 12.45 -13.55 -21.18
CA PRO A 391 13.78 -12.98 -21.37
C PRO A 391 14.54 -12.85 -20.04
N PRO A 392 15.88 -12.76 -20.07
CA PRO A 392 16.64 -12.36 -18.89
C PRO A 392 16.23 -10.95 -18.44
N GLY A 393 16.53 -10.64 -17.19
CA GLY A 393 16.19 -9.34 -16.62
C GLY A 393 14.79 -9.27 -16.00
N ALA A 394 14.50 -8.14 -15.37
CA ALA A 394 13.21 -7.77 -14.84
C ALA A 394 12.96 -6.25 -14.99
N THR A 395 11.70 -5.87 -14.88
CA THR A 395 11.24 -4.50 -14.67
C THR A 395 10.74 -4.34 -13.24
N GLU A 396 10.63 -3.11 -12.74
CA GLU A 396 9.96 -2.82 -11.47
C GLU A 396 8.54 -3.42 -11.41
N CYS A 397 7.79 -3.33 -12.52
CA CYS A 397 6.46 -3.94 -12.64
C CYS A 397 6.51 -5.46 -12.37
N SER A 398 7.42 -6.18 -13.02
CA SER A 398 7.53 -7.63 -12.89
C SER A 398 8.15 -8.08 -11.56
N HIS A 399 9.05 -7.28 -10.99
CA HIS A 399 9.81 -7.60 -9.78
C HIS A 399 9.03 -7.26 -8.50
N SER A 400 8.39 -6.09 -8.48
CA SER A 400 7.86 -5.49 -7.25
C SER A 400 6.33 -5.33 -7.24
N TRP A 401 5.69 -5.17 -8.41
CA TRP A 401 4.23 -4.97 -8.50
C TRP A 401 3.44 -6.25 -8.81
N ARG A 402 4.11 -7.29 -9.31
CA ARG A 402 3.49 -8.57 -9.65
C ARG A 402 2.82 -9.22 -8.44
N GLY A 403 1.58 -9.67 -8.62
CA GLY A 403 0.74 -10.26 -7.57
C GLY A 403 -0.09 -9.24 -6.78
N LEU A 404 0.37 -7.99 -6.64
CA LEU A 404 -0.41 -6.92 -5.98
C LEU A 404 -1.60 -6.47 -6.83
N ALA A 405 -1.46 -6.46 -8.15
CA ALA A 405 -2.55 -6.13 -9.07
C ALA A 405 -3.78 -7.05 -8.87
N PRO A 406 -3.67 -8.39 -8.92
CA PRO A 406 -4.81 -9.26 -8.64
C PRO A 406 -5.25 -9.23 -7.18
N LEU A 407 -4.35 -9.10 -6.20
CA LEU A 407 -4.73 -8.93 -4.79
C LEU A 407 -5.68 -7.74 -4.59
N THR A 408 -5.41 -6.63 -5.27
CA THR A 408 -6.19 -5.39 -5.16
C THR A 408 -7.47 -5.47 -6.00
N ASN A 409 -7.42 -6.09 -7.18
CA ASN A 409 -8.44 -5.96 -8.21
C ASN A 409 -9.40 -7.15 -8.35
N ASN A 410 -8.94 -8.38 -8.09
CA ASN A 410 -9.71 -9.59 -8.36
C ASN A 410 -10.49 -10.03 -7.12
N PRO A 411 -11.83 -9.93 -7.08
CA PRO A 411 -12.63 -10.27 -5.91
C PRO A 411 -12.56 -11.75 -5.50
N HIS A 412 -12.03 -12.62 -6.36
CA HIS A 412 -11.91 -14.05 -6.08
C HIS A 412 -10.56 -14.46 -5.50
N TYR A 413 -9.60 -13.52 -5.38
CA TYR A 413 -8.22 -13.83 -5.00
C TYR A 413 -7.83 -13.23 -3.64
N SER A 414 -7.23 -14.04 -2.77
CA SER A 414 -6.60 -13.56 -1.53
C SER A 414 -5.57 -14.55 -1.03
N HIS A 415 -4.40 -14.04 -0.65
CA HIS A 415 -3.36 -14.81 0.06
C HIS A 415 -3.84 -15.34 1.42
N HIS A 416 -4.89 -14.75 1.99
CA HIS A 416 -5.42 -15.08 3.31
C HIS A 416 -6.72 -15.88 3.26
N ALA A 417 -7.15 -16.36 2.09
CA ALA A 417 -8.35 -17.19 1.96
C ALA A 417 -8.32 -18.45 2.86
N HIS A 418 -7.12 -18.95 3.18
CA HIS A 418 -6.89 -20.09 4.07
C HIS A 418 -7.25 -19.81 5.55
N ARG A 419 -7.61 -18.58 5.94
CA ARG A 419 -8.09 -18.24 7.29
C ARG A 419 -9.59 -18.46 7.48
N TYR A 420 -10.30 -18.83 6.42
CA TYR A 420 -11.75 -18.98 6.41
C TYR A 420 -12.11 -20.35 5.87
N VAL A 421 -13.23 -20.91 6.33
CA VAL A 421 -13.78 -22.11 5.67
C VAL A 421 -14.14 -21.78 4.20
N PRO A 422 -14.04 -22.74 3.26
CA PRO A 422 -14.18 -22.45 1.82
C PRO A 422 -15.47 -21.72 1.45
N GLU A 423 -16.58 -22.06 2.11
CA GLU A 423 -17.89 -21.44 1.88
C GLU A 423 -17.91 -19.95 2.27
N VAL A 424 -17.25 -19.60 3.37
CA VAL A 424 -17.09 -18.22 3.84
C VAL A 424 -16.15 -17.46 2.91
N ALA A 425 -15.01 -18.06 2.54
CA ALA A 425 -14.04 -17.46 1.62
C ALA A 425 -14.67 -17.13 0.26
N ALA A 426 -15.51 -18.03 -0.27
CA ALA A 426 -16.17 -17.84 -1.57
C ALA A 426 -17.16 -16.65 -1.57
N ARG A 427 -17.78 -16.34 -0.43
CA ARG A 427 -18.73 -15.21 -0.29
C ARG A 427 -18.04 -13.89 0.03
N ALA A 428 -16.79 -13.93 0.51
CA ALA A 428 -16.12 -12.77 1.06
C ALA A 428 -15.82 -11.68 0.03
N ARG A 429 -15.57 -12.00 -1.25
CA ARG A 429 -15.18 -11.03 -2.30
C ARG A 429 -13.94 -10.20 -1.89
N PHE A 430 -12.75 -10.79 -1.96
CA PHE A 430 -11.50 -10.16 -1.52
C PHE A 430 -10.94 -9.22 -2.61
N SER A 431 -11.30 -7.95 -2.56
CA SER A 431 -10.63 -6.89 -3.33
C SER A 431 -10.66 -5.58 -2.56
N HIS A 432 -9.78 -4.64 -2.92
CA HIS A 432 -9.76 -3.29 -2.32
C HIS A 432 -11.12 -2.60 -2.51
N TRP A 433 -11.67 -2.74 -3.71
CA TRP A 433 -12.98 -2.22 -4.09
C TRP A 433 -14.06 -2.68 -3.11
N HIS A 434 -14.06 -3.95 -2.76
CA HIS A 434 -15.08 -4.52 -1.92
C HIS A 434 -14.85 -4.28 -0.43
N ASP A 435 -13.59 -4.17 -0.01
CA ASP A 435 -13.23 -3.79 1.35
C ASP A 435 -13.71 -2.36 1.70
N LEU A 436 -13.78 -1.49 0.68
CA LEU A 436 -14.41 -0.16 0.75
C LEU A 436 -15.72 -0.09 -0.06
N ALA A 437 -16.54 -1.14 -0.07
CA ALA A 437 -17.83 -1.13 -0.76
C ALA A 437 -18.78 0.01 -0.30
N HIS A 438 -18.64 0.47 0.94
CA HIS A 438 -19.36 1.63 1.48
C HIS A 438 -18.89 2.98 0.90
N VAL A 439 -17.68 3.04 0.34
CA VAL A 439 -17.16 4.20 -0.41
C VAL A 439 -17.50 4.06 -1.89
N TYR A 440 -17.09 2.96 -2.51
CA TYR A 440 -17.18 2.83 -3.97
C TYR A 440 -18.57 2.43 -4.46
N GLY A 441 -19.45 1.95 -3.59
CA GLY A 441 -20.75 1.40 -3.98
C GLY A 441 -20.65 -0.03 -4.51
N VAL A 442 -21.80 -0.68 -4.64
CA VAL A 442 -21.98 -2.06 -5.11
C VAL A 442 -23.02 -2.07 -6.22
N ASP A 443 -22.68 -2.68 -7.35
CA ASP A 443 -23.54 -2.79 -8.52
C ASP A 443 -24.67 -3.82 -8.36
N GLU A 444 -25.56 -3.90 -9.34
CA GLU A 444 -26.69 -4.83 -9.37
C GLU A 444 -26.26 -6.32 -9.46
N HIS A 445 -25.00 -6.60 -9.81
CA HIS A 445 -24.42 -7.95 -9.80
C HIS A 445 -23.74 -8.26 -8.45
N GLY A 446 -23.82 -7.34 -7.50
CA GLY A 446 -23.26 -7.41 -6.16
C GLY A 446 -21.77 -7.11 -6.05
N PHE A 447 -21.12 -6.61 -7.10
CA PHE A 447 -19.69 -6.31 -7.09
C PHE A 447 -19.43 -4.82 -6.84
N ALA A 448 -18.38 -4.52 -6.08
CA ALA A 448 -18.00 -3.13 -5.85
C ALA A 448 -17.51 -2.46 -7.14
N HIS A 449 -17.83 -1.19 -7.30
CA HIS A 449 -17.36 -0.40 -8.44
C HIS A 449 -15.84 -0.16 -8.36
N ARG A 450 -15.22 0.10 -9.52
CA ARG A 450 -13.77 0.29 -9.65
C ARG A 450 -13.44 1.64 -10.28
N THR A 451 -12.28 2.18 -9.92
CA THR A 451 -11.77 3.46 -10.43
C THR A 451 -10.80 3.32 -11.61
N TYR A 452 -10.36 2.11 -11.96
CA TYR A 452 -9.42 1.91 -13.07
C TYR A 452 -10.04 2.27 -14.42
N ASP A 453 -9.39 3.17 -15.16
CA ASP A 453 -9.75 3.63 -16.50
C ASP A 453 -8.51 3.71 -17.38
N ASN A 454 -8.60 3.26 -18.64
CA ASN A 454 -7.52 3.41 -19.62
C ASN A 454 -8.01 3.70 -21.05
N THR A 455 -9.22 4.26 -21.20
CA THR A 455 -9.87 4.44 -22.52
C THR A 455 -9.01 5.24 -23.51
N GLY A 456 -8.54 6.43 -23.12
CA GLY A 456 -7.80 7.34 -24.02
C GLY A 456 -6.28 7.30 -23.89
N VAL A 457 -5.72 6.37 -23.11
CA VAL A 457 -4.29 6.38 -22.76
C VAL A 457 -3.44 5.87 -23.92
N GLN A 458 -2.48 6.70 -24.34
CA GLN A 458 -1.53 6.40 -25.41
C GLN A 458 -0.20 5.92 -24.84
N TYR A 459 -0.09 4.63 -24.52
CA TYR A 459 1.13 4.06 -23.93
C TYR A 459 2.31 4.21 -24.90
N GLY A 460 3.46 4.68 -24.41
CA GLY A 460 4.66 4.94 -25.21
C GLY A 460 4.64 6.22 -26.05
N LEU A 461 3.67 7.13 -25.85
CA LEU A 461 3.58 8.38 -26.62
C LEU A 461 4.85 9.24 -26.52
N GLY A 462 5.41 9.41 -25.31
CA GLY A 462 6.65 10.17 -25.14
C GLY A 462 7.82 9.58 -25.94
N ALA A 463 7.93 8.26 -26.00
CA ALA A 463 8.97 7.57 -26.78
C ALA A 463 8.73 7.69 -28.29
N LEU A 464 7.47 7.71 -28.74
CA LEU A 464 7.13 7.98 -30.15
C LEU A 464 7.59 9.38 -30.56
N VAL A 465 7.23 10.40 -29.76
CA VAL A 465 7.58 11.80 -30.03
C VAL A 465 9.10 12.02 -30.00
N ALA A 466 9.81 11.31 -29.12
CA ALA A 466 11.27 11.36 -29.04
C ALA A 466 11.99 10.59 -30.17
N GLY A 467 11.28 9.77 -30.95
CA GLY A 467 11.86 8.92 -32.00
C GLY A 467 12.44 7.59 -31.52
N ASP A 468 12.32 7.27 -30.22
CA ASP A 468 12.81 6.02 -29.62
C ASP A 468 11.87 4.82 -29.91
N LEU A 469 10.62 5.11 -30.27
CA LEU A 469 9.61 4.11 -30.66
C LEU A 469 9.06 4.42 -32.04
N SER A 470 9.06 3.43 -32.93
CA SER A 470 8.49 3.61 -34.27
C SER A 470 6.96 3.71 -34.24
N LEU A 471 6.37 4.45 -35.19
CA LEU A 471 4.90 4.56 -35.30
C LEU A 471 4.19 3.18 -35.40
N PRO A 472 4.65 2.21 -36.21
CA PRO A 472 4.06 0.89 -36.23
C PRO A 472 4.09 0.16 -34.88
N GLU A 473 5.17 0.31 -34.10
CA GLU A 473 5.27 -0.29 -32.78
C GLU A 473 4.35 0.38 -31.76
N PHE A 474 4.23 1.71 -31.83
CA PHE A 474 3.28 2.47 -31.02
C PHE A 474 1.83 2.05 -31.30
N LEU A 475 1.45 1.92 -32.57
CA LEU A 475 0.11 1.47 -32.98
C LEU A 475 -0.12 0.01 -32.57
N HIS A 476 0.86 -0.87 -32.78
CA HIS A 476 0.79 -2.27 -32.37
C HIS A 476 0.62 -2.41 -30.86
N LEU A 477 1.40 -1.67 -30.06
CA LEU A 477 1.26 -1.62 -28.61
C LEU A 477 -0.16 -1.23 -28.20
N ASN A 478 -0.65 -0.09 -28.68
CA ASN A 478 -1.92 0.46 -28.24
C ASN A 478 -3.14 -0.33 -28.75
N ALA A 479 -3.01 -1.07 -29.86
CA ALA A 479 -4.03 -2.00 -30.33
C ALA A 479 -4.13 -3.28 -29.47
N HIS A 480 -3.06 -3.70 -28.80
CA HIS A 480 -3.00 -4.98 -28.10
C HIS A 480 -3.09 -4.90 -26.57
N VAL A 481 -2.76 -3.75 -25.98
CA VAL A 481 -2.97 -3.53 -24.55
C VAL A 481 -4.46 -3.26 -24.34
N GLY A 482 -5.16 -4.16 -23.66
CA GLY A 482 -6.59 -4.01 -23.34
C GLY A 482 -6.81 -3.47 -21.94
N SER A 483 -7.79 -4.01 -21.24
CA SER A 483 -8.07 -3.73 -19.83
C SER A 483 -8.34 -5.00 -19.02
N TRP A 484 -8.56 -4.85 -17.72
CA TRP A 484 -9.13 -5.92 -16.89
C TRP A 484 -10.60 -6.19 -17.23
N LYS A 485 -11.05 -7.44 -17.11
CA LYS A 485 -12.47 -7.82 -17.18
C LYS A 485 -13.28 -7.13 -16.07
N ALA A 486 -14.60 -7.07 -16.23
CA ALA A 486 -15.47 -6.62 -15.14
C ALA A 486 -15.39 -7.61 -13.96
N PRO A 487 -15.57 -7.18 -12.71
CA PRO A 487 -15.42 -8.06 -11.54
C PRO A 487 -16.27 -9.33 -11.63
N LYS A 488 -17.50 -9.23 -12.14
CA LYS A 488 -18.40 -10.39 -12.36
C LYS A 488 -17.89 -11.43 -13.35
N ASP A 489 -16.99 -11.04 -14.25
CA ASP A 489 -16.41 -11.89 -15.29
C ASP A 489 -14.98 -12.36 -14.93
N MET A 490 -14.46 -11.90 -13.79
CA MET A 490 -13.18 -12.37 -13.25
C MET A 490 -13.35 -13.74 -12.63
N VAL A 491 -12.29 -14.53 -12.66
CA VAL A 491 -12.23 -15.84 -12.02
C VAL A 491 -10.99 -15.93 -11.13
N GLN A 492 -10.93 -16.96 -10.29
CA GLN A 492 -9.79 -17.23 -9.43
C GLN A 492 -8.47 -17.24 -10.24
N GLU A 493 -7.43 -16.63 -9.66
CA GLU A 493 -6.09 -16.61 -10.20
C GLU A 493 -5.52 -18.01 -10.41
N ARG A 494 -4.53 -18.10 -11.31
CA ARG A 494 -3.91 -19.37 -11.71
C ARG A 494 -2.43 -19.38 -11.37
N TYR A 495 -2.10 -19.26 -10.09
CA TYR A 495 -0.74 -19.36 -9.56
C TYR A 495 -0.38 -20.78 -9.10
N TRP A 496 -0.97 -21.80 -9.74
CA TRP A 496 -0.84 -23.20 -9.35
C TRP A 496 -1.27 -23.41 -7.88
N LEU A 497 -0.51 -24.15 -7.07
CA LEU A 497 -0.87 -24.47 -5.69
C LEU A 497 -1.10 -23.21 -4.82
N LEU A 498 -0.45 -22.08 -5.14
CA LEU A 498 -0.63 -20.81 -4.42
C LEU A 498 -2.05 -20.22 -4.52
N SER A 499 -2.78 -20.54 -5.58
CA SER A 499 -4.17 -20.11 -5.75
C SER A 499 -5.17 -21.27 -5.68
N GLY A 500 -4.71 -22.45 -5.24
CA GLY A 500 -5.53 -23.66 -5.17
C GLY A 500 -5.79 -24.33 -6.52
N ASP A 501 -5.10 -23.94 -7.60
CA ASP A 501 -5.22 -24.60 -8.91
C ASP A 501 -4.24 -25.79 -8.98
N THR A 502 -4.76 -26.98 -9.22
CA THR A 502 -3.94 -28.20 -9.37
C THR A 502 -3.35 -28.33 -10.78
N SER A 503 -3.79 -27.52 -11.74
CA SER A 503 -3.34 -27.59 -13.13
C SER A 503 -2.17 -26.65 -13.42
N LEU A 504 -0.95 -27.19 -13.41
CA LEU A 504 0.26 -26.45 -13.81
C LEU A 504 0.19 -25.92 -15.25
N ALA A 505 -0.59 -26.59 -16.11
CA ALA A 505 -0.79 -26.21 -17.51
C ALA A 505 -1.54 -24.90 -17.73
N ARG A 506 -2.32 -24.45 -16.75
CA ARG A 506 -3.07 -23.19 -16.82
C ARG A 506 -2.40 -22.06 -16.03
N ALA A 507 -1.21 -22.32 -15.48
CA ALA A 507 -0.49 -21.36 -14.67
C ALA A 507 -0.26 -20.05 -15.44
N SER A 508 -0.39 -18.92 -14.75
CA SER A 508 -0.30 -17.59 -15.33
C SER A 508 0.22 -16.61 -14.30
N ILE A 509 1.42 -16.09 -14.51
CA ILE A 509 1.99 -15.02 -13.68
C ILE A 509 1.31 -13.66 -13.90
N TRP A 510 0.75 -13.42 -15.10
CA TRP A 510 0.15 -12.12 -15.47
C TRP A 510 -1.34 -11.97 -15.13
N SER A 511 -2.04 -12.99 -14.65
CA SER A 511 -3.52 -12.98 -14.58
C SER A 511 -4.23 -12.76 -15.96
N HIS A 512 -3.61 -13.19 -17.07
CA HIS A 512 -4.12 -12.90 -18.42
C HIS A 512 -5.52 -13.47 -18.75
N HIS A 513 -5.99 -14.46 -17.99
CA HIS A 513 -7.35 -15.00 -18.11
C HIS A 513 -8.43 -14.03 -17.57
N ASN A 514 -8.03 -13.02 -16.79
CA ASN A 514 -8.85 -11.93 -16.29
C ASN A 514 -8.66 -10.62 -17.08
N MET A 515 -7.91 -10.64 -18.20
CA MET A 515 -7.72 -9.51 -19.11
C MET A 515 -8.67 -9.59 -20.32
N ARG A 516 -9.04 -8.43 -20.87
CA ARG A 516 -9.66 -8.27 -22.20
C ARG A 516 -8.55 -8.26 -23.24
N ARG A 517 -8.51 -9.28 -24.09
CA ARG A 517 -7.42 -9.53 -25.04
C ARG A 517 -7.95 -9.93 -26.40
N ILE A 518 -7.09 -9.81 -27.40
CA ILE A 518 -7.29 -10.31 -28.77
C ILE A 518 -6.19 -11.32 -29.12
N LYS A 519 -6.36 -12.02 -30.25
CA LYS A 519 -5.25 -12.75 -30.86
C LYS A 519 -4.22 -11.73 -31.38
N PRO A 520 -2.91 -11.92 -31.16
CA PRO A 520 -1.88 -11.02 -31.68
C PRO A 520 -1.96 -10.85 -33.20
N VAL A 521 -1.87 -9.60 -33.66
CA VAL A 521 -1.80 -9.19 -35.05
C VAL A 521 -0.33 -8.85 -35.36
N PRO A 522 0.29 -9.41 -36.40
CA PRO A 522 1.70 -9.17 -36.70
C PRO A 522 2.04 -7.70 -36.91
N LEU A 523 3.22 -7.26 -36.44
CA LEU A 523 3.72 -5.89 -36.56
C LEU A 523 3.69 -5.35 -38.01
N ARG A 524 3.95 -6.21 -39.01
CA ARG A 524 3.90 -5.83 -40.44
C ARG A 524 2.56 -5.23 -40.87
N VAL A 525 1.44 -5.64 -40.27
CA VAL A 525 0.10 -5.12 -40.58
C VAL A 525 0.02 -3.64 -40.23
N PHE A 526 0.64 -3.25 -39.11
CA PHE A 526 0.76 -1.86 -38.68
C PHE A 526 1.77 -1.11 -39.54
N ALA A 527 2.90 -1.72 -39.91
CA ALA A 527 3.88 -1.08 -40.78
C ALA A 527 3.30 -0.75 -42.16
N GLU A 528 2.50 -1.66 -42.73
CA GLU A 528 1.87 -1.53 -44.04
C GLU A 528 0.53 -0.78 -43.99
N ASN A 529 0.13 -0.24 -42.82
CA ASN A 529 -1.12 0.50 -42.61
C ASN A 529 -2.40 -0.25 -43.05
N ARG A 530 -2.44 -1.57 -42.86
CA ARG A 530 -3.57 -2.43 -43.27
C ARG A 530 -4.67 -2.44 -42.22
N VAL A 531 -5.44 -1.34 -42.17
CA VAL A 531 -6.45 -1.06 -41.12
C VAL A 531 -7.50 -2.17 -40.99
N ASP A 532 -7.96 -2.77 -42.09
CA ASP A 532 -9.03 -3.79 -42.05
C ASP A 532 -8.61 -5.09 -41.36
N GLU A 533 -7.31 -5.37 -41.29
CA GLU A 533 -6.76 -6.58 -40.68
C GLU A 533 -6.54 -6.46 -39.17
N ILE A 534 -6.55 -5.24 -38.62
CA ILE A 534 -6.32 -5.05 -37.19
C ILE A 534 -7.59 -5.33 -36.37
N ARG A 535 -7.37 -5.87 -35.18
CA ARG A 535 -8.33 -5.92 -34.07
C ARG A 535 -7.76 -5.10 -32.93
N VAL A 536 -8.64 -4.62 -32.05
CA VAL A 536 -8.26 -3.81 -30.90
C VAL A 536 -8.71 -4.49 -29.62
N ALA A 537 -7.80 -4.64 -28.66
CA ALA A 537 -8.11 -5.13 -27.33
C ALA A 537 -9.01 -4.11 -26.61
N PRO A 538 -10.21 -4.49 -26.13
CA PRO A 538 -11.11 -3.52 -25.53
C PRO A 538 -10.51 -2.86 -24.28
N ARG A 539 -10.57 -1.54 -24.23
CA ARG A 539 -10.18 -0.72 -23.07
C ARG A 539 -11.26 -0.73 -21.98
N GLY A 540 -10.88 -0.25 -20.81
CA GLY A 540 -11.70 -0.25 -19.61
C GLY A 540 -12.07 1.17 -19.22
N ARG A 541 -13.36 1.40 -18.96
CA ARG A 541 -13.88 2.65 -18.42
C ARG A 541 -14.21 2.45 -16.94
N GLY A 542 -13.60 3.25 -16.08
CA GLY A 542 -13.87 3.19 -14.64
C GLY A 542 -15.22 3.81 -14.30
N GLN A 543 -15.71 3.67 -13.06
CA GLN A 543 -16.99 4.22 -12.62
C GLN A 543 -16.76 5.64 -12.05
N GLY A 544 -17.41 6.66 -12.65
CA GLY A 544 -17.15 8.08 -12.34
C GLY A 544 -17.59 8.52 -10.94
N GLU A 545 -18.76 8.12 -10.48
CA GLU A 545 -19.24 8.36 -9.11
C GLU A 545 -18.37 7.66 -8.06
N ALA A 546 -17.80 6.48 -8.36
CA ALA A 546 -16.88 5.79 -7.46
C ALA A 546 -15.51 6.50 -7.38
N MET A 547 -15.02 7.05 -8.49
CA MET A 547 -13.85 7.94 -8.50
C MET A 547 -14.12 9.21 -7.69
N ALA A 548 -15.26 9.86 -7.91
CA ALA A 548 -15.69 11.01 -7.12
C ALA A 548 -15.84 10.68 -5.63
N ALA A 549 -16.36 9.50 -5.30
CA ALA A 549 -16.45 9.00 -3.93
C ALA A 549 -15.07 8.78 -3.29
N ALA A 550 -14.04 8.40 -4.06
CA ALA A 550 -12.67 8.28 -3.55
C ALA A 550 -12.15 9.63 -3.03
N TYR A 551 -12.40 10.72 -3.78
CA TYR A 551 -12.11 12.08 -3.32
C TYR A 551 -12.94 12.45 -2.09
N ARG A 552 -14.27 12.25 -2.15
CA ARG A 552 -15.17 12.60 -1.04
C ARG A 552 -14.85 11.83 0.24
N ALA A 553 -14.41 10.58 0.17
CA ALA A 553 -14.10 9.77 1.34
C ALA A 553 -12.64 9.90 1.82
N GLY A 554 -11.90 10.92 1.35
CA GLY A 554 -10.52 11.18 1.77
C GLY A 554 -9.53 10.05 1.42
N GLN A 555 -9.78 9.33 0.33
CA GLN A 555 -8.89 8.26 -0.14
C GLN A 555 -7.76 8.80 -1.03
N VAL A 556 -7.90 10.03 -1.54
CA VAL A 556 -6.93 10.71 -2.41
C VAL A 556 -6.28 11.82 -1.62
N PHE A 557 -4.94 11.89 -1.63
CA PHE A 557 -4.24 12.98 -0.98
C PHE A 557 -4.37 14.25 -1.82
N LEU A 558 -5.08 15.25 -1.32
CA LEU A 558 -5.33 16.51 -2.04
C LEU A 558 -4.17 17.50 -1.90
N GLY A 559 -3.32 17.35 -0.88
CA GLY A 559 -2.23 18.27 -0.59
C GLY A 559 -2.64 19.42 0.33
N ARG A 560 -3.66 19.23 1.18
CA ARG A 560 -4.18 20.28 2.09
C ARG A 560 -3.49 20.33 3.46
N VAL A 561 -2.41 19.57 3.64
CA VAL A 561 -1.65 19.51 4.90
C VAL A 561 -0.73 20.72 5.04
N ASP A 562 -0.77 21.37 6.20
CA ASP A 562 0.09 22.49 6.61
C ASP A 562 1.12 22.12 7.69
N LEU A 563 1.02 20.91 8.24
CA LEU A 563 1.96 20.37 9.22
C LEU A 563 3.39 20.23 8.65
N PRO A 564 4.44 20.37 9.48
CA PRO A 564 5.82 20.07 9.11
C PRO A 564 6.00 18.62 8.65
N ILE A 565 6.57 18.43 7.46
CA ILE A 565 6.83 17.14 6.83
C ILE A 565 8.32 17.04 6.49
N VAL A 566 8.97 15.95 6.92
CA VAL A 566 10.29 15.54 6.44
C VAL A 566 10.15 14.19 5.76
N ASP A 567 10.02 14.21 4.42
CA ASP A 567 9.93 13.00 3.60
C ASP A 567 11.32 12.40 3.39
N ILE A 568 11.52 11.19 3.89
CA ILE A 568 12.84 10.54 3.93
C ILE A 568 12.84 9.28 3.06
N ARG A 569 13.90 9.09 2.28
CA ARG A 569 14.08 7.86 1.51
C ARG A 569 15.53 7.60 1.16
N HIS A 570 15.85 6.34 0.96
CA HIS A 570 17.03 5.99 0.17
C HIS A 570 16.73 6.08 -1.33
N TYR A 571 17.75 6.27 -2.16
CA TYR A 571 17.64 6.22 -3.61
C TYR A 571 17.71 4.77 -4.11
N LEU A 572 16.53 4.19 -4.38
CA LEU A 572 16.35 2.79 -4.79
C LEU A 572 15.83 2.64 -6.23
N ASP A 573 15.67 3.75 -6.96
CA ASP A 573 15.18 3.79 -8.34
C ASP A 573 15.90 2.79 -9.29
N PRO A 574 17.24 2.60 -9.21
CA PRO A 574 17.94 1.61 -10.05
C PRO A 574 17.74 0.14 -9.64
N GLU A 575 17.20 -0.13 -8.44
CA GLU A 575 17.16 -1.46 -7.82
C GLU A 575 15.87 -2.24 -8.11
N LEU A 576 15.04 -1.75 -9.04
CA LEU A 576 13.70 -2.29 -9.34
C LEU A 576 12.77 -2.34 -8.11
N ASP A 577 13.05 -1.54 -7.09
CA ASP A 577 12.23 -1.41 -5.90
C ASP A 577 10.95 -0.62 -6.20
N MET A 578 9.84 -0.95 -5.54
CA MET A 578 8.58 -0.22 -5.75
C MET A 578 8.65 1.25 -5.31
N HIS A 579 9.49 1.58 -4.31
CA HIS A 579 9.54 2.89 -3.65
C HIS A 579 10.30 3.95 -4.45
N HIS A 580 9.85 4.20 -5.67
CA HIS A 580 10.42 5.16 -6.59
C HIS A 580 10.41 6.61 -6.04
N SER A 581 11.51 7.33 -6.26
CA SER A 581 11.77 8.70 -5.79
C SER A 581 10.78 9.74 -6.31
N PHE A 582 10.22 9.54 -7.50
CA PHE A 582 9.25 10.49 -8.07
C PHE A 582 7.97 10.65 -7.21
N ALA A 583 7.70 9.71 -6.31
CA ALA A 583 6.56 9.79 -5.41
C ALA A 583 6.61 11.00 -4.46
N SER A 584 7.80 11.40 -3.96
CA SER A 584 7.93 12.63 -3.15
C SER A 584 7.63 13.87 -3.99
N LEU A 585 8.04 13.87 -5.26
CA LEU A 585 7.77 14.95 -6.20
C LEU A 585 6.27 15.02 -6.51
N SER A 586 5.61 13.87 -6.68
CA SER A 586 4.15 13.80 -6.83
C SER A 586 3.43 14.39 -5.61
N SER A 587 3.84 14.05 -4.38
CA SER A 587 3.27 14.63 -3.16
C SER A 587 3.46 16.14 -3.11
N ARG A 588 4.68 16.64 -3.35
CA ARG A 588 4.99 18.08 -3.40
C ARG A 588 4.17 18.83 -4.44
N LEU A 589 4.00 18.27 -5.64
CA LEU A 589 3.17 18.86 -6.69
C LEU A 589 1.70 19.03 -6.27
N ARG A 590 1.18 18.12 -5.44
CA ARG A 590 -0.19 18.23 -4.91
C ARG A 590 -0.30 19.33 -3.84
N LEU A 591 0.71 19.48 -2.97
CA LEU A 591 0.79 20.64 -2.07
C LEU A 591 0.84 21.95 -2.87
N LEU A 592 1.74 22.05 -3.85
CA LEU A 592 1.88 23.26 -4.69
C LEU A 592 0.57 23.61 -5.41
N ARG A 593 -0.10 22.61 -6.00
CA ARG A 593 -1.37 22.83 -6.71
C ARG A 593 -2.48 23.34 -5.79
N THR A 594 -2.53 22.83 -4.56
CA THR A 594 -3.65 23.09 -3.65
C THR A 594 -3.39 24.30 -2.75
N ARG A 595 -2.16 24.51 -2.31
CA ARG A 595 -1.76 25.58 -1.38
C ARG A 595 -0.99 26.72 -2.03
N GLY A 596 -0.52 26.56 -3.27
CA GLY A 596 0.38 27.52 -3.92
C GLY A 596 1.83 27.49 -3.41
N HIS A 597 2.12 26.79 -2.30
CA HIS A 597 3.44 26.65 -1.71
C HIS A 597 3.63 25.24 -1.14
N SER A 598 4.89 24.85 -0.88
CA SER A 598 5.23 23.56 -0.24
C SER A 598 6.25 23.73 0.87
N ASP A 599 6.28 24.90 1.52
CA ASP A 599 7.30 25.27 2.50
C ASP A 599 7.29 24.39 3.76
N ASN A 600 6.17 23.70 4.01
CA ASN A 600 6.04 22.75 5.10
C ASN A 600 6.58 21.35 4.77
N MET A 601 7.07 21.10 3.55
CA MET A 601 7.55 19.77 3.13
C MET A 601 9.00 19.79 2.64
N LEU A 602 9.87 19.08 3.38
CA LEU A 602 11.24 18.79 2.98
C LEU A 602 11.34 17.40 2.34
N ILE A 603 12.15 17.28 1.30
CA ILE A 603 12.54 16.00 0.68
C ILE A 603 14.01 15.76 1.02
N TRP A 604 14.25 14.71 1.81
CA TRP A 604 15.56 14.25 2.23
C TRP A 604 15.85 12.88 1.64
N GLN A 605 16.90 12.79 0.81
CA GLN A 605 17.25 11.54 0.15
C GLN A 605 18.74 11.20 0.31
N SER A 606 19.02 9.94 0.61
CA SER A 606 20.38 9.43 0.75
C SER A 606 20.61 8.14 -0.02
N LEU A 607 21.86 7.68 -0.09
CA LEU A 607 22.16 6.26 -0.38
C LEU A 607 22.20 5.47 0.93
N GLU A 608 21.94 4.17 0.84
CA GLU A 608 22.26 3.26 1.94
C GLU A 608 23.78 3.25 2.18
N PRO A 609 24.25 3.07 3.43
CA PRO A 609 23.47 2.80 4.65
C PRO A 609 23.05 4.04 5.48
N PHE A 610 23.20 5.27 4.98
CA PHE A 610 22.97 6.47 5.80
C PHE A 610 21.48 6.77 6.06
N ASP A 611 21.08 6.69 7.34
CA ASP A 611 19.73 7.02 7.81
C ASP A 611 19.65 8.43 8.42
N SER A 612 18.84 9.30 7.81
CA SER A 612 18.60 10.68 8.27
C SER A 612 17.41 10.82 9.24
N THR A 613 16.75 9.71 9.60
CA THR A 613 15.59 9.73 10.51
C THR A 613 15.86 10.36 11.87
N PRO A 614 17.00 10.10 12.56
CA PRO A 614 17.30 10.77 13.82
C PRO A 614 17.43 12.30 13.67
N ALA A 615 18.04 12.76 12.58
CA ALA A 615 18.16 14.19 12.29
C ALA A 615 16.81 14.84 12.00
N ALA A 616 15.86 14.11 11.42
CA ALA A 616 14.51 14.59 11.15
C ALA A 616 13.71 14.80 12.44
N PHE A 617 13.80 13.89 13.41
CA PHE A 617 13.20 14.09 14.73
C PHE A 617 13.74 15.36 15.40
N ALA A 618 15.07 15.52 15.42
CA ALA A 618 15.71 16.70 16.00
C ALA A 618 15.30 18.02 15.30
N LEU A 619 15.11 17.99 13.97
CA LEU A 619 14.63 19.15 13.21
C LEU A 619 13.17 19.47 13.54
N LEU A 620 12.30 18.46 13.52
CA LEU A 620 10.87 18.62 13.79
C LEU A 620 10.61 19.11 15.21
N GLU A 621 11.40 18.66 16.19
CA GLU A 621 11.35 19.20 17.54
C GLU A 621 11.60 20.71 17.56
N ARG A 622 12.66 21.19 16.89
CA ARG A 622 12.95 22.63 16.80
C ARG A 622 11.84 23.38 16.06
N TRP A 623 11.30 22.80 15.00
CA TRP A 623 10.24 23.40 14.20
C TRP A 623 8.96 23.55 15.03
N LEU A 624 8.53 22.50 15.71
CA LEU A 624 7.34 22.51 16.57
C LEU A 624 7.51 23.46 17.76
N ALA A 625 8.69 23.48 18.39
CA ALA A 625 8.99 24.39 19.49
C ALA A 625 8.98 25.88 19.07
N ALA A 626 9.46 26.19 17.86
CA ALA A 626 9.47 27.55 17.33
C ALA A 626 8.11 28.01 16.79
N GLY A 627 7.23 27.07 16.40
CA GLY A 627 5.96 27.37 15.74
C GLY A 627 6.09 27.87 14.30
N HIS A 628 7.30 27.88 13.74
CA HIS A 628 7.59 28.25 12.36
C HIS A 628 8.78 27.46 11.82
N ARG A 629 8.94 27.44 10.49
CA ARG A 629 10.04 26.74 9.82
C ARG A 629 11.40 27.29 10.29
N PRO A 630 12.31 26.44 10.81
CA PRO A 630 13.68 26.84 11.09
C PRO A 630 14.43 27.24 9.81
N ALA A 631 15.37 28.19 9.91
CA ALA A 631 16.12 28.67 8.75
C ALA A 631 17.00 27.59 8.09
N ASP A 632 17.45 26.60 8.87
CA ASP A 632 18.25 25.47 8.41
C ASP A 632 17.41 24.26 7.92
N ALA A 633 16.08 24.38 7.98
CA ALA A 633 15.13 23.35 7.53
C ALA A 633 15.00 23.39 6.01
N GLU A 634 15.94 22.80 5.30
CA GLU A 634 16.02 22.85 3.83
C GLU A 634 15.94 21.44 3.21
N ASP A 635 15.57 21.39 1.94
CA ASP A 635 15.74 20.20 1.13
C ASP A 635 17.22 19.81 1.05
N ALA A 636 17.51 18.51 1.05
CA ALA A 636 18.88 18.03 1.09
C ALA A 636 19.03 16.60 0.56
N CYS A 637 20.26 16.28 0.19
CA CYS A 637 20.66 14.93 -0.16
C CYS A 637 22.08 14.57 0.29
N TRP A 638 22.33 13.29 0.55
CA TRP A 638 23.59 12.77 1.11
C TRP A 638 24.07 11.50 0.42
N ASP A 639 25.38 11.26 0.42
CA ASP A 639 25.94 9.95 0.05
C ASP A 639 25.70 8.87 1.12
N GLY A 640 26.18 7.63 0.86
CA GLY A 640 26.02 6.50 1.78
C GLY A 640 26.83 6.62 3.07
N GLU A 641 27.84 7.49 3.11
CA GLU A 641 28.62 7.80 4.30
C GLU A 641 28.03 8.98 5.10
N GLY A 642 26.91 9.55 4.66
CA GLY A 642 26.27 10.69 5.31
C GLY A 642 26.93 12.03 5.01
N ARG A 643 27.75 12.13 3.95
CA ARG A 643 28.28 13.43 3.51
C ARG A 643 27.24 14.15 2.67
N LEU A 644 27.04 15.43 2.98
CA LEU A 644 26.08 16.27 2.26
C LEU A 644 26.52 16.47 0.81
N ILE A 645 25.67 16.10 -0.15
CA ILE A 645 25.88 16.36 -1.58
C ILE A 645 25.43 17.78 -1.91
N ALA A 646 24.20 18.13 -1.51
CA ALA A 646 23.67 19.48 -1.66
C ALA A 646 22.53 19.73 -0.67
N ARG A 647 22.30 21.02 -0.39
CA ARG A 647 21.20 21.54 0.42
C ARG A 647 20.71 22.86 -0.17
N GLY A 648 19.41 23.11 -0.11
CA GLY A 648 18.82 24.40 -0.47
C GLY A 648 17.51 24.28 -1.25
N PRO A 649 16.87 25.42 -1.58
CA PRO A 649 15.51 25.44 -2.15
C PRO A 649 15.43 24.87 -3.58
N ASP A 650 16.52 24.94 -4.35
CA ASP A 650 16.53 24.52 -5.76
C ASP A 650 17.13 23.13 -5.98
N VAL A 651 17.49 22.39 -4.93
CA VAL A 651 18.23 21.13 -5.10
C VAL A 651 17.43 20.04 -5.81
N TRP A 652 16.10 20.08 -5.69
CA TRP A 652 15.16 19.17 -6.36
C TRP A 652 14.49 19.77 -7.62
N ARG A 653 14.84 21.01 -8.00
CA ARG A 653 14.32 21.66 -9.21
C ARG A 653 14.54 20.78 -10.44
N GLY A 654 13.59 20.75 -11.38
CA GLY A 654 13.76 20.02 -12.64
C GLY A 654 12.59 20.16 -13.62
N PRO A 655 12.60 19.36 -14.71
CA PRO A 655 11.60 19.45 -15.79
C PRO A 655 10.15 19.30 -15.36
N TRP A 656 9.91 18.60 -14.24
CA TRP A 656 8.59 18.43 -13.64
C TRP A 656 7.99 19.74 -13.08
N LEU A 657 8.81 20.78 -12.89
CA LEU A 657 8.42 22.16 -12.60
C LEU A 657 8.56 23.09 -13.82
N GLY A 658 8.79 22.54 -15.03
CA GLY A 658 9.07 23.33 -16.23
C GLY A 658 10.47 23.96 -16.25
N ALA A 659 11.39 23.54 -15.37
CA ALA A 659 12.77 24.03 -15.40
C ALA A 659 13.60 23.32 -16.48
N ALA A 660 14.43 24.09 -17.20
CA ALA A 660 15.35 23.54 -18.21
C ALA A 660 16.49 22.72 -17.59
N GLU A 661 16.94 23.09 -16.39
CA GLU A 661 18.02 22.41 -15.67
C GLU A 661 17.53 21.74 -14.40
N SER A 662 18.06 20.55 -14.13
CA SER A 662 17.84 19.82 -12.88
C SER A 662 18.79 20.31 -11.80
N GLY A 663 18.31 20.48 -10.56
CA GLY A 663 19.11 20.83 -9.38
C GLY A 663 20.10 19.71 -8.99
N PRO A 664 21.10 20.01 -8.12
CA PRO A 664 22.16 19.07 -7.77
C PRO A 664 21.66 17.74 -7.19
N CYS A 665 20.66 17.73 -6.32
CA CYS A 665 20.12 16.48 -5.78
C CYS A 665 19.36 15.68 -6.83
N LEU A 666 18.56 16.35 -7.69
CA LEU A 666 17.86 15.67 -8.78
C LEU A 666 18.83 15.10 -9.84
N ARG A 667 20.00 15.71 -10.04
CA ARG A 667 21.05 15.17 -10.92
C ARG A 667 21.77 13.98 -10.29
N ALA A 668 22.01 14.01 -8.99
CA ALA A 668 22.62 12.88 -8.27
C ALA A 668 21.66 11.68 -8.21
N TYR A 669 20.36 11.93 -8.06
CA TYR A 669 19.30 10.95 -7.88
C TYR A 669 18.17 11.17 -8.91
N PRO A 670 18.40 10.84 -10.20
CA PRO A 670 17.41 11.07 -11.24
C PRO A 670 16.20 10.13 -11.12
N PRO A 671 14.96 10.67 -11.05
CA PRO A 671 13.78 9.84 -10.87
C PRO A 671 13.33 9.15 -12.15
N TYR A 672 12.74 7.95 -12.02
CA TYR A 672 11.89 7.35 -13.05
C TYR A 672 10.48 7.99 -13.06
N ARG A 673 9.53 7.37 -13.78
CA ARG A 673 8.16 7.88 -13.95
C ARG A 673 7.18 6.74 -14.21
N SER A 674 5.88 6.94 -14.03
CA SER A 674 4.89 5.87 -14.27
C SER A 674 4.57 5.66 -15.77
N PRO A 675 3.93 4.53 -16.14
CA PRO A 675 3.42 4.30 -17.49
C PRO A 675 2.47 5.41 -17.98
N ARG A 676 1.73 6.01 -17.04
CA ARG A 676 0.82 7.13 -17.33
C ARG A 676 1.58 8.41 -17.61
N ASN A 677 2.70 8.64 -16.92
CA ASN A 677 3.50 9.85 -17.12
C ASN A 677 4.21 9.85 -18.48
N VAL A 678 4.78 8.71 -18.89
CA VAL A 678 5.35 8.59 -20.25
C VAL A 678 4.29 8.64 -21.35
N ALA A 679 3.03 8.37 -21.03
CA ALA A 679 1.88 8.56 -21.91
C ALA A 679 1.35 10.01 -21.92
N GLY A 680 1.97 10.94 -21.19
CA GLY A 680 1.62 12.37 -21.15
C GLY A 680 0.86 12.84 -19.90
N SER A 681 0.52 11.95 -18.98
CA SER A 681 -0.19 12.34 -17.73
C SER A 681 0.73 13.14 -16.78
N PRO A 682 0.22 14.15 -16.05
CA PRO A 682 1.02 14.93 -15.12
C PRO A 682 1.69 14.09 -14.02
N LEU A 683 2.87 14.51 -13.56
CA LEU A 683 3.66 13.79 -12.54
C LEU A 683 2.93 13.68 -11.18
N ALA A 684 1.98 14.57 -10.88
CA ALA A 684 1.14 14.49 -9.68
C ALA A 684 0.39 13.14 -9.57
N GLY A 685 0.10 12.50 -10.71
CA GLY A 685 -0.32 11.10 -10.78
C GLY A 685 -1.71 10.80 -10.23
N ASP A 686 -2.56 11.81 -10.03
CA ASP A 686 -3.89 11.68 -9.39
C ASP A 686 -5.07 11.71 -10.34
N LEU A 687 -4.83 11.52 -11.64
CA LEU A 687 -5.86 11.61 -12.66
C LEU A 687 -6.49 10.23 -12.92
N PHE A 688 -7.71 10.02 -12.40
CA PHE A 688 -8.47 8.79 -12.66
C PHE A 688 -9.00 8.73 -14.09
N ARG A 689 -9.61 9.82 -14.56
CA ARG A 689 -10.21 9.90 -15.89
C ARG A 689 -9.80 11.18 -16.62
N CYS A 690 -9.14 11.02 -17.76
CA CYS A 690 -8.82 12.14 -18.64
C CYS A 690 -10.05 12.61 -19.41
N ALA A 691 -10.08 13.88 -19.79
CA ALA A 691 -10.95 14.30 -20.89
C ALA A 691 -10.50 13.58 -22.17
N LEU A 692 -11.44 13.27 -23.06
CA LEU A 692 -11.13 12.67 -24.35
C LEU A 692 -11.29 13.72 -25.45
N MET A 693 -10.34 13.73 -26.38
CA MET A 693 -10.40 14.50 -27.63
C MET A 693 -10.33 13.56 -28.83
N PRO A 694 -11.01 13.88 -29.96
CA PRO A 694 -10.87 13.10 -31.19
C PRO A 694 -9.41 13.03 -31.66
N VAL A 695 -9.02 11.93 -32.31
CA VAL A 695 -7.66 11.75 -32.86
C VAL A 695 -7.29 12.89 -33.81
N ALA A 696 -8.22 13.34 -34.65
CA ALA A 696 -7.99 14.45 -35.57
C ALA A 696 -7.63 15.76 -34.84
N GLU A 697 -8.25 16.01 -33.68
CA GLU A 697 -7.93 17.18 -32.85
C GLU A 697 -6.54 17.02 -32.22
N ALA A 698 -6.23 15.84 -31.67
CA ALA A 698 -4.89 15.55 -31.13
C ALA A 698 -3.78 15.74 -32.17
N MET A 699 -4.02 15.33 -33.42
CA MET A 699 -3.10 15.58 -34.54
C MET A 699 -2.96 17.08 -34.85
N ALA A 700 -4.06 17.82 -34.89
CA ALA A 700 -4.05 19.26 -35.16
C ALA A 700 -3.33 20.06 -34.05
N LEU A 701 -3.39 19.58 -32.81
CA LEU A 701 -2.68 20.15 -31.66
C LEU A 701 -1.20 19.75 -31.60
N GLY A 702 -0.70 18.95 -32.54
CA GLY A 702 0.71 18.55 -32.59
C GLY A 702 1.10 17.55 -31.50
N LEU A 703 0.15 16.77 -30.97
CA LEU A 703 0.41 15.84 -29.86
C LEU A 703 1.44 14.74 -30.21
N TYR A 704 1.64 14.47 -31.50
CA TYR A 704 2.57 13.48 -32.03
C TYR A 704 3.93 14.07 -32.44
N GLY A 705 4.19 15.36 -32.16
CA GLY A 705 5.42 16.04 -32.53
C GLY A 705 5.66 16.04 -34.05
N GLU A 706 6.91 15.81 -34.45
CA GLU A 706 7.33 15.76 -35.86
C GLU A 706 7.04 14.40 -36.55
N VAL A 707 6.37 13.47 -35.89
CA VAL A 707 6.06 12.15 -36.45
C VAL A 707 4.94 12.26 -37.48
N GLU A 708 5.18 11.78 -38.70
CA GLU A 708 4.19 11.80 -39.78
C GLU A 708 3.07 10.75 -39.55
N VAL A 709 2.05 11.15 -38.80
CA VAL A 709 0.91 10.31 -38.42
C VAL A 709 -0.29 10.43 -39.36
N ARG A 710 -0.30 11.40 -40.28
CA ARG A 710 -1.46 11.66 -41.17
C ARG A 710 -1.90 10.44 -41.97
N PRO A 711 -1.00 9.63 -42.57
CA PRO A 711 -1.40 8.42 -43.29
C PRO A 711 -2.07 7.38 -42.39
N TYR A 712 -1.80 7.40 -41.09
CA TYR A 712 -2.27 6.43 -40.10
C TYR A 712 -3.50 6.89 -39.32
N ARG A 713 -4.13 8.01 -39.71
CA ARG A 713 -5.29 8.58 -38.99
C ARG A 713 -6.40 7.56 -38.76
N THR A 714 -6.81 6.83 -39.79
CA THR A 714 -7.88 5.81 -39.67
C THR A 714 -7.47 4.66 -38.76
N MET A 715 -6.18 4.29 -38.74
CA MET A 715 -5.67 3.28 -37.81
C MET A 715 -5.74 3.78 -36.36
N LEU A 716 -5.33 5.02 -36.10
CA LEU A 716 -5.44 5.65 -34.79
C LEU A 716 -6.89 5.77 -34.33
N GLU A 717 -7.81 6.22 -35.20
CA GLU A 717 -9.25 6.30 -34.90
C GLU A 717 -9.85 4.92 -34.62
N LYS A 718 -9.37 3.87 -35.30
CA LYS A 718 -9.79 2.48 -35.00
C LYS A 718 -9.26 1.99 -33.65
N ILE A 719 -8.04 2.37 -33.26
CA ILE A 719 -7.44 2.03 -31.96
C ILE A 719 -8.08 2.82 -30.81
N PHE A 720 -8.40 4.09 -31.03
CA PHE A 720 -8.96 5.03 -30.07
C PHE A 720 -10.33 5.55 -30.55
N PRO A 721 -11.37 4.69 -30.62
CA PRO A 721 -12.67 5.09 -31.16
C PRO A 721 -13.37 6.16 -30.32
N ASP A 722 -13.09 6.20 -29.00
CA ASP A 722 -13.63 7.21 -28.08
C ASP A 722 -12.76 8.48 -27.99
N GLY A 723 -11.64 8.52 -28.74
CA GLY A 723 -10.63 9.58 -28.65
C GLY A 723 -9.47 9.26 -27.70
N VAL A 724 -8.53 10.19 -27.61
CA VAL A 724 -7.30 10.10 -26.80
C VAL A 724 -7.34 11.11 -25.65
N CYS A 725 -6.55 10.88 -24.60
CA CYS A 725 -6.52 11.74 -23.43
C CYS A 725 -6.05 13.18 -23.75
N ASP A 726 -6.82 14.16 -23.31
CA ASP A 726 -6.43 15.56 -23.15
C ASP A 726 -6.13 15.86 -21.68
N TYR A 727 -4.85 15.74 -21.33
CA TYR A 727 -4.38 15.96 -19.95
C TYR A 727 -4.42 17.43 -19.52
N ARG A 728 -4.60 18.39 -20.44
CA ARG A 728 -4.71 19.82 -20.12
C ARG A 728 -5.99 20.14 -19.33
N ARG A 729 -6.99 19.26 -19.41
CA ARG A 729 -8.32 19.45 -18.80
C ARG A 729 -8.46 18.80 -17.42
N GLY A 730 -7.41 18.18 -16.89
CA GLY A 730 -7.40 17.55 -15.58
C GLY A 730 -8.33 16.32 -15.46
N ASP A 731 -8.53 15.87 -14.22
CA ASP A 731 -9.36 14.70 -13.91
C ASP A 731 -10.85 15.03 -14.00
N GLN A 732 -11.56 14.40 -14.94
CA GLN A 732 -12.99 14.58 -15.15
C GLN A 732 -13.84 13.93 -14.06
N ALA A 733 -13.24 13.15 -13.16
CA ALA A 733 -13.91 12.55 -12.03
C ALA A 733 -13.69 13.28 -10.71
N ARG A 734 -12.85 14.32 -10.68
CA ARG A 734 -12.60 15.12 -9.48
C ARG A 734 -13.79 16.06 -9.22
N PRO A 735 -14.45 15.96 -8.05
CA PRO A 735 -15.45 16.95 -7.65
C PRO A 735 -14.80 18.32 -7.43
N THR A 736 -15.59 19.38 -7.62
CA THR A 736 -15.19 20.74 -7.23
C THR A 736 -14.97 20.83 -5.72
N GLU A 737 -14.19 21.81 -5.26
CA GLU A 737 -13.96 22.01 -3.81
C GLU A 737 -15.29 22.22 -3.06
N ALA A 738 -16.24 22.93 -3.67
CA ALA A 738 -17.59 23.11 -3.12
C ALA A 738 -18.34 21.77 -2.96
N GLU A 739 -18.24 20.86 -3.92
CA GLU A 739 -18.84 19.52 -3.83
C GLU A 739 -18.14 18.59 -2.82
N LEU A 740 -16.86 18.86 -2.51
CA LEU A 740 -16.15 18.20 -1.41
C LEU A 740 -16.51 18.83 -0.06
N GLY A 741 -17.22 19.97 -0.04
CA GLY A 741 -17.49 20.75 1.16
C GLY A 741 -16.23 21.41 1.74
N LEU A 742 -15.19 21.59 0.92
CA LEU A 742 -13.90 22.14 1.30
C LEU A 742 -13.82 23.61 0.89
N ASP A 743 -13.24 24.42 1.79
CA ASP A 743 -12.98 25.82 1.49
C ASP A 743 -11.77 25.92 0.53
N PRO A 744 -11.72 26.93 -0.37
CA PRO A 744 -10.50 27.23 -1.10
C PRO A 744 -9.36 27.43 -0.10
N VAL A 745 -8.23 26.76 -0.31
CA VAL A 745 -7.01 27.10 0.44
C VAL A 745 -6.49 28.39 -0.18
N LEU A 746 -6.41 29.45 0.64
CA LEU A 746 -5.88 30.75 0.23
C LEU A 746 -4.36 30.73 0.13
#